data_AF-A0A1I7TGV1-F1
#
_entry.id   AF-A0A1I7TGV1-F1
#
_cell.length_a   1.000
_cell.length_b   1.000
_cell.length_c   1.000
_cell.angle_alpha   90.00
_cell.angle_beta   90.00
_cell.angle_gamma   90.00
#
_symmetry.space_group_name_H-M   'P 1'
#
loop_
_entity.id
_entity.type
_entity.pdbx_description
1 polymer ?
#
loop_
_entity_poly.entity_id
_entity_poly.type
_entity_poly.pdbx_seq_one_letter_code
_entity_poly.pdbx_strand_id
1 'polypeptide(L)'
;MMKISKFLLTVVLISSTTLSFTTANVAQENSFAMMSEVTAKGARLTAALNALSLFVQPSLDSEEVFREAISTFFTFNRSVIDDFADIDEGEVTRVLKEIGKIGNESIDVADLLSKVKELETIEKNLEGLSPLTGLFKDKIPSVFGELNIERIDLTSFDNNINALDIKAAPQNGTTLPAYASAIAGALGVVNKSATIISQLPFGSSGLSNPTSQNNFANLGPFNIMLSNYTESPAAKALRDLPGQIEKIIGMLSIDDIYSKVMSIFTPLEERKATYDLLTKDIIKSILSLKSEIFEDTDSFRKAANLSKSLSSMCQKMVSTKTFINLSVLEEDLKDPTFLDTLNEERSSEALRMILPPILEISKKVKSHWSGIEDILRNEEFRKSSEKLTLVLSLLMEAVPQKIKFESSLKSIGELSNLADLPVDTTAYLEIKDFIGLLRTYKEELEQLSNSDDVKNMVVSESAINESDFKSKELTTAVKRFKNISYHLDNLNDMRGKIATELKDLKWRHRGKKMDEWIKIVFIPFETKMKESSEVIKRLKSALYFLKERKDLNLPNFHSQIVSLQKKTQEVRGVVEEELKNLDLKEENEPYYKYMINLRIESSPLREQLMRASHIFGLLDHYDRNQTVFDEFFEKGIALQKKIQNDNSKTEDQKKKMNEIESMKKRMDDLKEQMDIRKKRYEGKSMKELFEMRSFIDNLQNLPNPALRTEEWRAIAKSIGDEAADFNKAIDAIFDFDFTLHQRNLIGTFSNYKGYVRYNRLIPKIKDIQKRTYYESNYGPIEFAIFVVESLLVNGLLYLAACYQLRQIDKKEVVREKRIRSDYYRMFAEEFDKKRGFVKK
;
A
#
# COMPACT_ATOMS: atom_id res chain seq x y z
N MET A 1 18.94 56.93 -73.56
CA MET A 1 18.15 56.97 -72.31
C MET A 1 17.63 55.56 -72.00
N MET A 2 18.49 54.63 -71.53
CA MET A 2 18.19 53.18 -71.64
C MET A 2 18.89 52.32 -70.56
N LYS A 3 18.65 52.60 -69.27
CA LYS A 3 19.18 51.79 -68.15
C LYS A 3 18.15 51.28 -67.14
N ILE A 4 16.96 51.88 -67.05
CA ILE A 4 15.95 51.52 -66.03
C ILE A 4 15.25 50.18 -66.35
N SER A 5 14.86 49.92 -67.61
CA SER A 5 14.15 48.68 -67.96
C SER A 5 15.01 47.40 -67.78
N LYS A 6 16.33 47.49 -67.99
CA LYS A 6 17.24 46.36 -67.71
C LYS A 6 17.37 46.04 -66.22
N PHE A 7 17.18 47.01 -65.32
CA PHE A 7 17.23 46.75 -63.88
C PHE A 7 15.97 46.01 -63.41
N LEU A 8 14.79 46.45 -63.88
CA LEU A 8 13.52 45.78 -63.61
C LEU A 8 13.46 44.35 -64.18
N LEU A 9 13.98 44.13 -65.40
CA LEU A 9 14.01 42.78 -65.99
C LEU A 9 14.88 41.80 -65.18
N THR A 10 16.03 42.25 -64.66
CA THR A 10 16.89 41.43 -63.79
C THR A 10 16.22 41.11 -62.45
N VAL A 11 15.50 42.07 -61.85
CA VAL A 11 14.77 41.84 -60.59
C VAL A 11 13.65 40.80 -60.76
N VAL A 12 12.98 40.76 -61.91
CA VAL A 12 11.94 39.73 -62.20
C VAL A 12 12.54 38.37 -62.54
N LEU A 13 13.70 38.32 -63.23
CA LEU A 13 14.35 37.05 -63.59
C LEU A 13 15.05 36.36 -62.40
N ILE A 14 15.45 37.10 -61.36
CA ILE A 14 15.96 36.50 -60.11
C ILE A 14 14.81 35.84 -59.30
N SER A 15 13.55 36.25 -59.50
CA SER A 15 12.39 35.64 -58.85
C SER A 15 11.92 34.32 -59.48
N SER A 16 12.65 33.76 -60.46
CA SER A 16 12.19 32.61 -61.27
C SER A 16 13.21 31.49 -61.49
N THR A 17 14.27 31.41 -60.68
CA THR A 17 15.00 30.14 -60.48
C THR A 17 14.36 29.34 -59.36
N THR A 18 13.43 28.45 -59.71
CA THR A 18 13.02 27.37 -58.82
C THR A 18 14.23 26.46 -58.57
N LEU A 19 14.85 26.60 -57.40
CA LEU A 19 15.72 25.57 -56.86
C LEU A 19 14.87 24.29 -56.76
N SER A 20 15.13 23.36 -57.67
CA SER A 20 14.57 22.02 -57.57
C SER A 20 15.17 21.40 -56.31
N PHE A 21 14.38 21.35 -55.24
CA PHE A 21 14.74 20.60 -54.04
C PHE A 21 14.94 19.14 -54.47
N THR A 22 16.21 18.74 -54.58
CA THR A 22 16.59 17.34 -54.68
C THR A 22 15.95 16.61 -53.52
N THR A 23 15.16 15.58 -53.81
CA THR A 23 14.31 14.86 -52.85
C THR A 23 15.12 14.02 -51.88
N ALA A 24 15.85 14.69 -50.99
CA ALA A 24 16.56 14.13 -49.85
C ALA A 24 15.57 13.86 -48.71
N ASN A 25 14.87 12.73 -48.80
CA ASN A 25 14.08 12.11 -47.73
C ASN A 25 13.07 13.03 -47.00
N VAL A 26 11.90 13.22 -47.62
CA VAL A 26 10.68 13.81 -47.02
C VAL A 26 10.05 12.88 -45.96
N ALA A 27 10.87 12.15 -45.20
CA ALA A 27 10.46 10.99 -44.40
C ALA A 27 10.54 11.21 -42.88
N GLN A 28 11.10 12.34 -42.39
CA GLN A 28 11.51 12.43 -40.97
C GLN A 28 11.23 13.75 -40.22
N GLU A 29 10.81 14.84 -40.87
CA GLU A 29 10.56 16.13 -40.19
C GLU A 29 9.59 16.00 -39.00
N ASN A 30 8.59 15.11 -39.12
CA ASN A 30 7.51 14.96 -38.14
C ASN A 30 7.54 13.61 -37.40
N SER A 31 8.73 13.05 -37.21
CA SER A 31 8.93 11.88 -36.34
C SER A 31 8.75 12.25 -34.86
N PHE A 32 8.32 11.29 -34.03
CA PHE A 32 8.25 11.51 -32.57
C PHE A 32 9.64 11.79 -31.98
N ALA A 33 10.73 11.24 -32.54
CA ALA A 33 12.10 11.65 -32.22
C ALA A 33 12.35 13.14 -32.45
N MET A 34 11.97 13.69 -33.61
CA MET A 34 12.18 15.13 -33.89
C MET A 34 11.36 16.02 -32.96
N MET A 35 10.12 15.62 -32.65
CA MET A 35 9.27 16.31 -31.66
C MET A 35 9.89 16.28 -30.26
N SER A 36 10.47 15.13 -29.86
CA SER A 36 11.21 14.96 -28.61
C SER A 36 12.45 15.86 -28.55
N GLU A 37 13.21 15.93 -29.64
CA GLU A 37 14.44 16.71 -29.73
C GLU A 37 14.17 18.22 -29.67
N VAL A 38 13.25 18.74 -30.50
CA VAL A 38 12.95 20.18 -30.55
C VAL A 38 12.27 20.66 -29.25
N THR A 39 11.47 19.82 -28.58
CA THR A 39 10.96 20.14 -27.23
C THR A 39 12.06 20.13 -26.17
N ALA A 40 13.06 19.23 -26.24
CA ALA A 40 14.23 19.26 -25.36
C ALA A 40 15.08 20.53 -25.58
N LYS A 41 15.29 20.96 -26.84
CA LYS A 41 15.99 22.21 -27.19
C LYS A 41 15.27 23.42 -26.60
N GLY A 42 13.94 23.48 -26.75
CA GLY A 42 13.09 24.49 -26.11
C GLY A 42 13.26 24.52 -24.59
N ALA A 43 13.19 23.34 -23.94
CA ALA A 43 13.38 23.21 -22.50
C ALA A 43 14.76 23.71 -22.01
N ARG A 44 15.84 23.39 -22.74
CA ARG A 44 17.20 23.88 -22.44
C ARG A 44 17.27 25.40 -22.53
N LEU A 45 16.71 26.00 -23.58
CA LEU A 45 16.72 27.46 -23.74
C LEU A 45 15.82 28.18 -22.71
N THR A 46 14.65 27.64 -22.37
CA THR A 46 13.82 28.16 -21.26
C THR A 46 14.55 28.05 -19.92
N ALA A 47 15.25 26.95 -19.65
CA ALA A 47 16.05 26.80 -18.44
C ALA A 47 17.17 27.86 -18.35
N ALA A 48 17.93 28.05 -19.44
CA ALA A 48 19.03 29.01 -19.45
C ALA A 48 18.57 30.47 -19.29
N LEU A 49 17.44 30.85 -19.92
CA LEU A 49 16.86 32.18 -19.76
C LEU A 49 16.27 32.38 -18.35
N ASN A 50 15.66 31.35 -17.75
CA ASN A 50 15.23 31.41 -16.36
C ASN A 50 16.41 31.53 -15.38
N ALA A 51 17.54 30.83 -15.61
CA ALA A 51 18.77 30.99 -14.82
C ALA A 51 19.27 32.45 -14.84
N LEU A 52 19.42 33.03 -16.03
CA LEU A 52 19.89 34.41 -16.14
C LEU A 52 18.89 35.41 -15.55
N SER A 53 17.57 35.12 -15.59
CA SER A 53 16.57 35.95 -14.93
C SER A 53 16.57 35.87 -13.39
N LEU A 54 17.07 34.77 -12.81
CA LEU A 54 17.32 34.62 -11.38
C LEU A 54 18.56 35.43 -10.96
N PHE A 55 19.65 35.26 -11.70
CA PHE A 55 20.98 35.78 -11.34
C PHE A 55 21.09 37.30 -11.47
N VAL A 56 20.14 37.95 -12.15
CA VAL A 56 20.05 39.41 -12.31
C VAL A 56 18.91 40.03 -11.48
N GLN A 57 18.30 39.30 -10.54
CA GLN A 57 17.34 39.87 -9.58
C GLN A 57 18.03 40.31 -8.27
N PRO A 58 18.13 41.62 -7.96
CA PRO A 58 18.87 42.11 -6.79
C PRO A 58 18.21 41.85 -5.42
N SER A 59 17.10 41.10 -5.37
CA SER A 59 16.15 41.10 -4.24
C SER A 59 15.82 39.69 -3.70
N LEU A 60 16.61 38.68 -4.03
CA LEU A 60 16.46 37.32 -3.51
C LEU A 60 17.52 37.05 -2.44
N ASP A 61 17.17 36.27 -1.42
CA ASP A 61 18.15 35.76 -0.46
C ASP A 61 19.21 34.90 -1.18
N SER A 62 20.48 35.09 -0.83
CA SER A 62 21.59 34.23 -1.22
C SER A 62 21.27 32.72 -1.20
N GLU A 63 20.52 32.26 -0.21
CA GLU A 63 20.17 30.84 -0.09
C GLU A 63 19.03 30.44 -1.04
N GLU A 64 18.06 31.34 -1.28
CA GLU A 64 16.99 31.14 -2.27
C GLU A 64 17.56 31.19 -3.71
N VAL A 65 18.51 32.10 -3.97
CA VAL A 65 19.28 32.14 -5.23
C VAL A 65 20.05 30.84 -5.43
N PHE A 66 20.72 30.31 -4.39
CA PHE A 66 21.38 29.02 -4.48
C PHE A 66 20.39 27.89 -4.75
N ARG A 67 19.31 27.77 -3.98
CA ARG A 67 18.27 26.73 -4.15
C ARG A 67 17.69 26.75 -5.57
N GLU A 68 17.41 27.92 -6.15
CA GLU A 68 16.88 28.04 -7.52
C GLU A 68 17.96 27.99 -8.64
N ALA A 69 19.22 28.33 -8.35
CA ALA A 69 20.34 28.06 -9.26
C ALA A 69 20.50 26.55 -9.47
N ILE A 70 20.56 25.81 -8.36
CA ILE A 70 20.61 24.34 -8.35
C ILE A 70 19.34 23.77 -9.00
N SER A 71 18.15 24.30 -8.68
CA SER A 71 16.89 23.88 -9.33
C SER A 71 16.92 24.04 -10.84
N THR A 72 17.72 24.97 -11.39
CA THR A 72 17.77 25.25 -12.83
C THR A 72 18.68 24.30 -13.61
N PHE A 73 19.82 23.87 -13.05
CA PHE A 73 20.72 22.91 -13.70
C PHE A 73 20.30 21.45 -13.49
N PHE A 74 19.63 21.13 -12.39
CA PHE A 74 19.17 19.76 -12.07
C PHE A 74 17.65 19.62 -12.20
N THR A 75 17.17 18.38 -12.37
CA THR A 75 15.73 18.08 -12.53
C THR A 75 15.13 17.44 -11.26
N PHE A 76 15.65 17.77 -10.08
CA PHE A 76 15.13 17.28 -8.80
C PHE A 76 14.01 18.16 -8.26
N ASN A 77 13.13 17.56 -7.45
CA ASN A 77 12.23 18.31 -6.59
C ASN A 77 13.06 19.15 -5.60
N ARG A 78 12.60 20.37 -5.32
CA ARG A 78 13.22 21.30 -4.36
C ARG A 78 13.57 20.66 -3.02
N SER A 79 12.70 19.79 -2.48
CA SER A 79 12.97 19.05 -1.23
C SER A 79 14.30 18.28 -1.22
N VAL A 80 14.76 17.76 -2.37
CA VAL A 80 16.03 17.02 -2.47
C VAL A 80 17.23 17.98 -2.48
N ILE A 81 17.03 19.20 -2.97
CA ILE A 81 18.02 20.30 -2.90
C ILE A 81 18.10 20.83 -1.47
N ASP A 82 16.96 20.97 -0.80
CA ASP A 82 16.86 21.30 0.61
C ASP A 82 17.57 20.22 1.47
N ASP A 83 17.28 18.93 1.21
CA ASP A 83 17.97 17.77 1.82
C ASP A 83 19.50 17.78 1.61
N PHE A 84 20.02 18.34 0.50
CA PHE A 84 21.47 18.49 0.25
C PHE A 84 22.09 19.68 0.99
N ALA A 85 21.30 20.74 1.24
CA ALA A 85 21.76 21.93 1.95
C ALA A 85 21.86 21.69 3.47
N ASP A 86 20.95 20.87 4.01
CA ASP A 86 20.84 20.56 5.45
C ASP A 86 21.86 19.50 5.95
N ILE A 87 22.85 19.11 5.14
CA ILE A 87 23.88 18.13 5.53
C ILE A 87 24.99 18.79 6.36
N ASP A 88 24.92 18.61 7.69
CA ASP A 88 25.92 19.07 8.65
C ASP A 88 26.92 17.96 9.03
N GLU A 89 28.20 18.14 8.67
CA GLU A 89 29.30 17.22 8.98
C GLU A 89 29.44 16.98 10.49
N GLY A 90 29.25 18.00 11.32
CA GLY A 90 29.38 17.91 12.78
C GLY A 90 28.28 17.03 13.37
N GLU A 91 27.03 17.22 12.96
CA GLU A 91 25.91 16.38 13.40
C GLU A 91 26.04 14.95 12.86
N VAL A 92 26.43 14.74 11.61
CA VAL A 92 26.72 13.41 11.04
C VAL A 92 27.85 12.73 11.82
N THR A 93 28.97 13.42 12.02
CA THR A 93 30.15 12.89 12.70
C THR A 93 29.85 12.54 14.15
N ARG A 94 29.05 13.37 14.84
CA ARG A 94 28.53 13.08 16.18
C ARG A 94 27.70 11.79 16.17
N VAL A 95 26.69 11.73 15.30
CA VAL A 95 25.76 10.59 15.19
C VAL A 95 26.47 9.27 14.86
N LEU A 96 27.38 9.27 13.87
CA LEU A 96 28.10 8.06 13.48
C LEU A 96 29.10 7.63 14.57
N LYS A 97 29.64 8.57 15.37
CA LYS A 97 30.43 8.26 16.58
C LYS A 97 29.57 7.76 17.72
N GLU A 98 28.37 8.30 17.92
CA GLU A 98 27.41 7.83 18.93
C GLU A 98 26.96 6.39 18.60
N ILE A 99 26.50 6.12 17.38
CA ILE A 99 26.21 4.74 16.91
C ILE A 99 27.47 3.85 17.04
N GLY A 100 28.64 4.35 16.65
CA GLY A 100 29.91 3.64 16.76
C GLY A 100 30.27 3.21 18.18
N LYS A 101 30.01 4.08 19.18
CA LYS A 101 30.28 3.84 20.61
C LYS A 101 29.38 2.80 21.27
N ILE A 102 28.21 2.50 20.72
CA ILE A 102 27.15 1.72 21.41
C ILE A 102 27.57 0.23 21.59
N GLY A 103 28.34 -0.04 22.64
CA GLY A 103 28.75 -1.37 23.12
C GLY A 103 29.83 -2.09 22.31
N ASN A 104 30.65 -2.88 23.02
CA ASN A 104 31.33 -4.08 22.51
C ASN A 104 31.70 -5.06 23.66
N GLU A 105 30.80 -5.24 24.63
CA GLU A 105 30.93 -6.30 25.64
C GLU A 105 30.33 -7.63 25.15
N SER A 106 30.66 -8.73 25.82
CA SER A 106 30.52 -10.14 25.40
C SER A 106 29.08 -10.67 25.36
N ILE A 107 28.18 -9.98 24.68
CA ILE A 107 26.75 -10.34 24.57
C ILE A 107 26.53 -11.21 23.33
N ASP A 108 26.01 -12.42 23.54
CA ASP A 108 25.48 -13.26 22.45
C ASP A 108 24.10 -12.74 22.01
N VAL A 109 24.12 -11.88 20.99
CA VAL A 109 22.91 -11.31 20.38
C VAL A 109 22.05 -12.39 19.71
N ALA A 110 22.59 -13.57 19.37
CA ALA A 110 21.81 -14.65 18.78
C ALA A 110 20.99 -15.40 19.85
N ASP A 111 21.61 -15.76 21.00
CA ASP A 111 20.88 -16.34 22.15
C ASP A 111 19.82 -15.39 22.68
N LEU A 112 20.17 -14.12 22.97
CA LEU A 112 19.19 -13.16 23.47
C LEU A 112 18.00 -12.99 22.51
N LEU A 113 18.24 -13.09 21.20
CA LEU A 113 17.20 -12.98 20.18
C LEU A 113 16.38 -14.27 20.00
N SER A 114 16.85 -15.46 20.43
CA SER A 114 15.95 -16.61 20.65
C SER A 114 15.15 -16.46 21.95
N LYS A 115 15.75 -16.03 23.07
CA LYS A 115 15.02 -15.82 24.33
C LYS A 115 13.89 -14.78 24.21
N VAL A 116 14.09 -13.69 23.46
CA VAL A 116 13.03 -12.72 23.16
C VAL A 116 11.96 -13.29 22.22
N LYS A 117 12.31 -14.17 21.26
CA LYS A 117 11.33 -14.90 20.45
C LYS A 117 10.53 -15.92 21.26
N GLU A 118 11.10 -16.53 22.28
CA GLU A 118 10.40 -17.41 23.22
C GLU A 118 9.33 -16.61 23.98
N LEU A 119 9.63 -15.41 24.50
CA LEU A 119 8.62 -14.51 25.07
C LEU A 119 7.54 -14.08 24.05
N GLU A 120 7.93 -13.71 22.82
CA GLU A 120 6.98 -13.35 21.75
C GLU A 120 6.06 -14.52 21.37
N THR A 121 6.55 -15.76 21.49
CA THR A 121 5.75 -16.98 21.24
C THR A 121 4.76 -17.22 22.37
N ILE A 122 5.17 -17.01 23.63
CA ILE A 122 4.29 -17.06 24.80
C ILE A 122 3.18 -16.00 24.70
N GLU A 123 3.53 -14.77 24.32
CA GLU A 123 2.58 -13.67 24.08
C GLU A 123 1.52 -14.07 23.04
N LYS A 124 1.95 -14.56 21.87
CA LYS A 124 1.05 -14.96 20.77
C LYS A 124 0.17 -16.17 21.11
N ASN A 125 0.72 -17.13 21.86
CA ASN A 125 -0.07 -18.25 22.35
C ASN A 125 -1.19 -17.77 23.27
N LEU A 126 -0.95 -16.77 24.13
CA LEU A 126 -1.99 -16.16 24.96
C LEU A 126 -3.02 -15.36 24.15
N GLU A 127 -2.62 -14.61 23.11
CA GLU A 127 -3.54 -13.89 22.22
C GLU A 127 -4.54 -14.81 21.50
N GLY A 128 -4.16 -16.06 21.23
CA GLY A 128 -5.02 -17.06 20.57
C GLY A 128 -6.08 -17.70 21.47
N LEU A 129 -6.04 -17.50 22.80
CA LEU A 129 -6.86 -18.25 23.75
C LEU A 129 -8.15 -17.51 24.16
N SER A 130 -9.26 -18.26 24.19
CA SER A 130 -10.56 -17.73 24.64
C SER A 130 -10.47 -17.11 26.04
N PRO A 131 -11.04 -15.90 26.31
CA PRO A 131 -10.87 -15.19 27.57
C PRO A 131 -11.40 -15.94 28.80
N LEU A 132 -10.58 -15.98 29.87
CA LEU A 132 -10.93 -16.60 31.16
C LEU A 132 -12.25 -16.06 31.74
N THR A 133 -12.52 -14.77 31.58
CA THR A 133 -13.74 -14.09 32.07
C THR A 133 -15.01 -14.48 31.32
N GLY A 134 -14.90 -15.04 30.11
CA GLY A 134 -16.01 -15.59 29.36
C GLY A 134 -16.26 -17.06 29.69
N LEU A 135 -15.19 -17.87 29.75
CA LEU A 135 -15.24 -19.30 30.01
C LEU A 135 -15.66 -19.66 31.44
N PHE A 136 -15.23 -18.87 32.43
CA PHE A 136 -15.45 -19.14 33.87
C PHE A 136 -16.31 -18.08 34.54
N LYS A 137 -17.32 -17.60 33.81
CA LYS A 137 -18.33 -16.65 34.30
C LYS A 137 -19.14 -17.24 35.46
N ASP A 138 -19.48 -18.52 35.35
CA ASP A 138 -19.96 -19.34 36.45
C ASP A 138 -18.77 -20.02 37.14
N LYS A 139 -18.84 -20.19 38.47
CA LYS A 139 -17.74 -20.76 39.25
C LYS A 139 -17.47 -22.20 38.80
N ILE A 140 -16.22 -22.57 38.59
CA ILE A 140 -15.82 -23.95 38.23
C ILE A 140 -16.53 -25.02 39.10
N PRO A 141 -16.63 -24.88 40.43
CA PRO A 141 -17.43 -25.77 41.30
C PRO A 141 -18.93 -25.96 40.97
N SER A 142 -19.61 -25.06 40.26
CA SER A 142 -21.02 -25.28 39.87
C SER A 142 -21.15 -26.15 38.63
N VAL A 143 -20.33 -25.93 37.60
CA VAL A 143 -20.37 -26.76 36.37
C VAL A 143 -20.03 -28.22 36.67
N PHE A 144 -19.11 -28.49 37.60
CA PHE A 144 -18.82 -29.84 38.08
C PHE A 144 -19.81 -30.38 39.12
N GLY A 145 -20.57 -29.51 39.80
CA GLY A 145 -21.55 -29.90 40.83
C GLY A 145 -22.90 -30.40 40.27
N GLU A 146 -23.12 -30.30 38.97
CA GLU A 146 -24.33 -30.77 38.27
C GLU A 146 -24.13 -32.13 37.58
N LEU A 147 -22.92 -32.71 37.65
CA LEU A 147 -22.55 -33.97 37.01
C LEU A 147 -22.95 -35.19 37.86
N ASN A 148 -24.21 -35.62 37.80
CA ASN A 148 -24.63 -36.88 38.43
C ASN A 148 -24.51 -38.08 37.48
N ILE A 149 -23.88 -39.16 37.95
CA ILE A 149 -23.87 -40.49 37.33
C ILE A 149 -24.19 -41.51 38.42
N GLU A 150 -25.17 -42.37 38.15
CA GLU A 150 -25.54 -43.50 39.00
C GLU A 150 -25.28 -44.82 38.26
N ARG A 151 -25.10 -45.92 39.02
CA ARG A 151 -25.05 -47.27 38.44
C ARG A 151 -26.41 -47.62 37.83
N ILE A 152 -26.40 -48.40 36.77
CA ILE A 152 -27.61 -48.97 36.19
C ILE A 152 -27.98 -50.22 36.99
N ASP A 153 -29.27 -50.38 37.31
CA ASP A 153 -29.80 -51.64 37.82
C ASP A 153 -29.88 -52.66 36.68
N LEU A 154 -29.03 -53.69 36.75
CA LEU A 154 -28.98 -54.77 35.77
C LEU A 154 -29.83 -55.98 36.18
N THR A 155 -30.47 -56.01 37.35
CA THR A 155 -31.15 -57.21 37.85
C THR A 155 -32.21 -57.77 36.89
N SER A 156 -32.93 -56.93 36.14
CA SER A 156 -33.87 -57.37 35.11
C SER A 156 -33.20 -58.03 33.90
N PHE A 157 -31.98 -57.61 33.57
CA PHE A 157 -31.15 -58.17 32.50
C PHE A 157 -30.50 -59.47 32.99
N ASP A 158 -29.91 -59.47 34.19
CA ASP A 158 -29.30 -60.63 34.83
C ASP A 158 -30.30 -61.79 34.97
N ASN A 159 -31.54 -61.51 35.37
CA ASN A 159 -32.61 -62.51 35.45
C ASN A 159 -32.93 -63.12 34.08
N ASN A 160 -32.91 -62.33 33.00
CA ASN A 160 -33.10 -62.82 31.64
C ASN A 160 -31.88 -63.63 31.13
N ILE A 161 -30.65 -63.21 31.44
CA ILE A 161 -29.43 -63.99 31.14
C ILE A 161 -29.45 -65.33 31.87
N ASN A 162 -29.84 -65.35 33.15
CA ASN A 162 -29.97 -66.57 33.95
C ASN A 162 -31.11 -67.49 33.46
N ALA A 163 -32.18 -66.94 32.90
CA ALA A 163 -33.25 -67.73 32.26
C ALA A 163 -32.78 -68.49 31.00
N LEU A 164 -31.61 -68.15 30.43
CA LEU A 164 -30.97 -68.90 29.35
C LEU A 164 -30.05 -70.04 29.85
N ASP A 165 -29.68 -70.08 31.14
CA ASP A 165 -28.70 -71.05 31.68
C ASP A 165 -29.32 -72.38 32.11
N ILE A 166 -30.30 -72.86 31.33
CA ILE A 166 -31.03 -74.10 31.59
C ILE A 166 -30.09 -75.31 31.40
N LYS A 167 -29.57 -75.85 32.50
CA LYS A 167 -28.87 -77.15 32.50
C LYS A 167 -29.79 -78.25 31.99
N ALA A 168 -29.20 -79.15 31.20
CA ALA A 168 -29.89 -80.16 30.40
C ALA A 168 -30.96 -80.94 31.17
N ALA A 169 -32.09 -81.20 30.48
CA ALA A 169 -33.15 -82.06 30.98
C ALA A 169 -32.61 -83.47 31.31
N PRO A 170 -32.93 -84.03 32.50
CA PRO A 170 -32.47 -85.36 32.87
C PRO A 170 -33.19 -86.44 32.06
N GLN A 171 -32.43 -87.37 31.47
CA GLN A 171 -32.99 -88.61 30.89
C GLN A 171 -33.42 -89.58 32.00
N ASN A 172 -34.54 -89.30 32.65
CA ASN A 172 -35.06 -90.13 33.73
C ASN A 172 -35.87 -91.32 33.21
N GLY A 173 -35.17 -92.44 32.99
CA GLY A 173 -35.76 -93.77 33.01
C GLY A 173 -35.92 -94.33 34.42
N THR A 174 -36.69 -93.69 35.31
CA THR A 174 -37.54 -94.27 36.41
C THR A 174 -37.92 -93.26 37.51
N THR A 175 -39.24 -93.17 37.78
CA THR A 175 -39.94 -92.87 39.05
C THR A 175 -39.69 -91.59 39.89
N LEU A 176 -40.83 -90.94 40.22
CA LEU A 176 -41.06 -89.93 41.26
C LEU A 176 -40.85 -90.46 42.71
N PRO A 177 -40.95 -89.64 43.80
CA PRO A 177 -41.25 -88.19 43.86
C PRO A 177 -40.29 -87.33 44.72
N ALA A 178 -40.19 -86.01 44.42
CA ALA A 178 -40.22 -84.91 45.40
C ALA A 178 -39.79 -83.55 44.79
N TYR A 179 -40.73 -82.68 44.42
CA TYR A 179 -40.48 -81.23 44.27
C TYR A 179 -41.72 -80.37 44.58
N ALA A 180 -42.38 -80.69 45.70
CA ALA A 180 -43.53 -79.95 46.23
C ALA A 180 -43.14 -78.89 47.29
N SER A 181 -41.85 -78.52 47.37
CA SER A 181 -41.23 -77.84 48.52
C SER A 181 -40.55 -76.50 48.21
N ALA A 182 -40.69 -75.94 47.01
CA ALA A 182 -40.07 -74.67 46.61
C ALA A 182 -41.07 -73.51 46.42
N ILE A 183 -42.29 -73.78 45.92
CA ILE A 183 -43.28 -72.74 45.58
C ILE A 183 -44.26 -72.44 46.74
N ALA A 184 -44.17 -73.19 47.85
CA ALA A 184 -44.89 -72.91 49.10
C ALA A 184 -44.12 -71.97 50.06
N GLY A 185 -42.93 -71.48 49.68
CA GLY A 185 -42.04 -70.70 50.56
C GLY A 185 -42.24 -69.17 50.54
N ALA A 186 -42.91 -68.63 49.53
CA ALA A 186 -42.99 -67.17 49.30
C ALA A 186 -44.29 -66.50 49.80
N LEU A 187 -45.27 -67.27 50.29
CA LEU A 187 -46.56 -66.79 50.78
C LEU A 187 -46.97 -67.57 52.05
N GLY A 188 -46.47 -67.18 53.23
CA GLY A 188 -46.90 -67.88 54.45
C GLY A 188 -46.24 -67.59 55.81
N VAL A 189 -45.24 -66.72 55.95
CA VAL A 189 -44.61 -66.45 57.28
C VAL A 189 -44.80 -65.01 57.74
N VAL A 190 -46.02 -64.70 58.20
CA VAL A 190 -46.27 -63.64 59.19
C VAL A 190 -47.32 -64.15 60.18
N ASN A 191 -46.90 -64.59 61.37
CA ASN A 191 -47.10 -63.89 62.66
C ASN A 191 -46.95 -64.83 63.89
N LYS A 192 -46.80 -64.20 65.07
CA LYS A 192 -46.74 -64.71 66.46
C LYS A 192 -45.38 -65.31 66.88
N SER A 193 -44.81 -64.94 68.03
CA SER A 193 -45.33 -64.18 69.20
C SER A 193 -44.35 -63.04 69.59
N ALA A 194 -44.70 -62.02 70.41
CA ALA A 194 -45.81 -61.91 71.36
C ALA A 194 -46.33 -60.46 71.58
N THR A 195 -47.51 -60.38 72.23
CA THR A 195 -48.08 -59.35 73.13
C THR A 195 -47.35 -57.99 73.23
N ILE A 196 -47.98 -56.83 72.99
CA ILE A 196 -48.74 -56.02 73.99
C ILE A 196 -49.59 -54.90 73.30
N ILE A 197 -50.85 -54.72 73.74
CA ILE A 197 -51.74 -53.50 73.80
C ILE A 197 -51.73 -52.43 72.66
N SER A 198 -52.85 -51.86 72.15
CA SER A 198 -54.30 -52.22 72.12
C SER A 198 -55.15 -51.23 71.28
N GLN A 199 -56.40 -51.63 70.94
CA GLN A 199 -57.62 -50.79 70.72
C GLN A 199 -57.86 -49.90 69.47
N LEU A 200 -58.99 -50.22 68.80
CA LEU A 200 -60.03 -49.33 68.19
C LEU A 200 -59.82 -48.70 66.77
N PRO A 201 -60.90 -48.31 66.03
CA PRO A 201 -60.99 -48.46 64.55
C PRO A 201 -61.51 -47.24 63.76
N PHE A 202 -61.74 -47.36 62.43
CA PHE A 202 -63.03 -47.07 61.73
C PHE A 202 -62.99 -47.21 60.18
N GLY A 203 -64.12 -47.62 59.55
CA GLY A 203 -64.64 -47.00 58.30
C GLY A 203 -64.44 -47.61 56.90
N SER A 204 -65.49 -48.28 56.36
CA SER A 204 -66.24 -48.01 55.08
C SER A 204 -65.59 -47.41 53.80
N SER A 205 -66.07 -47.59 52.55
CA SER A 205 -67.01 -48.54 51.86
C SER A 205 -67.25 -48.14 50.37
N GLY A 206 -67.74 -49.05 49.51
CA GLY A 206 -68.31 -48.77 48.15
C GLY A 206 -67.51 -49.35 46.97
N LEU A 207 -68.04 -50.05 45.95
CA LEU A 207 -69.17 -49.83 45.00
C LEU A 207 -68.84 -48.81 43.88
N SER A 208 -69.10 -49.04 42.58
CA SER A 208 -70.07 -49.95 41.92
C SER A 208 -69.71 -50.33 40.45
N ASN A 209 -70.47 -51.27 39.87
CA ASN A 209 -70.55 -51.68 38.44
C ASN A 209 -71.96 -51.21 37.90
N PRO A 210 -72.59 -51.67 36.77
CA PRO A 210 -72.24 -52.56 35.63
C PRO A 210 -72.41 -51.83 34.24
N THR A 211 -72.97 -52.27 33.07
CA THR A 211 -73.84 -53.39 32.63
C THR A 211 -73.92 -53.55 31.07
N SER A 212 -73.73 -54.78 30.53
CA SER A 212 -74.57 -55.44 29.47
C SER A 212 -74.67 -54.85 28.00
N GLN A 213 -75.13 -55.55 26.94
CA GLN A 213 -75.74 -56.90 26.75
C GLN A 213 -75.77 -57.39 25.26
N ASN A 214 -76.22 -58.63 25.02
CA ASN A 214 -76.91 -59.20 23.81
C ASN A 214 -76.10 -59.63 22.55
N ASN A 215 -76.50 -60.67 21.77
CA ASN A 215 -77.24 -61.95 22.06
C ASN A 215 -77.31 -62.93 20.84
N PHE A 216 -77.29 -64.26 21.09
CA PHE A 216 -77.74 -65.45 20.29
C PHE A 216 -77.41 -65.61 18.76
N ALA A 217 -77.42 -66.81 18.12
CA ALA A 217 -77.01 -68.20 18.46
C ALA A 217 -77.23 -69.19 17.27
N ASN A 218 -76.51 -70.34 17.26
CA ASN A 218 -77.05 -71.73 17.31
C ASN A 218 -76.39 -72.79 16.37
N LEU A 219 -76.31 -74.04 16.87
CA LEU A 219 -75.93 -75.33 16.25
C LEU A 219 -74.45 -75.58 15.85
N GLY A 220 -73.93 -76.76 16.23
CA GLY A 220 -72.56 -77.28 15.97
C GLY A 220 -72.56 -78.57 15.11
N PRO A 221 -71.63 -79.55 15.25
CA PRO A 221 -70.81 -79.87 16.43
C PRO A 221 -69.29 -80.14 16.16
N PHE A 222 -68.58 -80.63 17.20
CA PHE A 222 -67.25 -81.28 17.18
C PHE A 222 -66.03 -80.50 16.61
N ASN A 223 -65.37 -79.72 17.47
CA ASN A 223 -63.94 -79.93 17.77
C ASN A 223 -63.52 -79.21 19.07
N ILE A 224 -62.70 -79.84 19.91
CA ILE A 224 -62.25 -79.31 21.22
C ILE A 224 -60.79 -79.73 21.47
N MET A 225 -60.03 -78.86 22.16
CA MET A 225 -58.61 -79.00 22.57
C MET A 225 -57.56 -78.87 21.46
N LEU A 226 -57.06 -77.64 21.30
CA LEU A 226 -55.62 -77.41 21.07
C LEU A 226 -55.13 -76.35 22.07
N SER A 227 -53.93 -76.57 22.59
CA SER A 227 -53.34 -75.99 23.80
C SER A 227 -53.17 -74.46 23.81
N ASN A 228 -53.46 -73.84 24.96
CA ASN A 228 -52.74 -72.63 25.39
C ASN A 228 -51.26 -73.01 25.61
N TYR A 229 -50.35 -72.53 24.76
CA TYR A 229 -48.92 -72.57 25.06
C TYR A 229 -48.55 -71.34 25.90
N THR A 230 -48.15 -71.56 27.15
CA THR A 230 -47.39 -70.56 27.92
C THR A 230 -45.97 -70.49 27.36
N GLU A 231 -45.53 -69.32 26.95
CA GLU A 231 -44.19 -69.07 26.43
C GLU A 231 -43.10 -69.50 27.43
N SER A 232 -42.03 -70.13 26.93
CA SER A 232 -40.88 -70.51 27.76
C SER A 232 -40.16 -69.27 28.28
N PRO A 233 -39.74 -69.20 29.56
CA PRO A 233 -38.93 -68.09 30.07
C PRO A 233 -37.68 -67.80 29.23
N ALA A 234 -37.06 -68.83 28.67
CA ALA A 234 -35.91 -68.68 27.76
C ALA A 234 -36.30 -68.05 26.41
N ALA A 235 -37.43 -68.45 25.81
CA ALA A 235 -37.93 -67.86 24.57
C ALA A 235 -38.23 -66.35 24.76
N LYS A 236 -38.85 -66.01 25.89
CA LYS A 236 -39.12 -64.61 26.24
C LYS A 236 -37.83 -63.83 26.45
N ALA A 237 -36.87 -64.36 27.20
CA ALA A 237 -35.57 -63.72 27.42
C ALA A 237 -34.85 -63.43 26.09
N LEU A 238 -34.87 -64.34 25.12
CA LEU A 238 -34.28 -64.12 23.79
C LEU A 238 -34.93 -62.98 22.99
N ARG A 239 -36.23 -62.74 23.18
CA ARG A 239 -36.95 -61.61 22.57
C ARG A 239 -36.72 -60.29 23.32
N ASP A 240 -36.69 -60.33 24.66
CA ASP A 240 -36.53 -59.14 25.52
C ASP A 240 -35.08 -58.61 25.54
N LEU A 241 -34.06 -59.49 25.50
CA LEU A 241 -32.66 -59.12 25.71
C LEU A 241 -32.08 -58.09 24.71
N PRO A 242 -32.29 -58.19 23.37
CA PRO A 242 -31.80 -57.19 22.43
C PRO A 242 -32.26 -55.76 22.75
N GLY A 243 -33.56 -55.57 23.02
CA GLY A 243 -34.11 -54.26 23.38
C GLY A 243 -33.67 -53.77 24.76
N GLN A 244 -33.36 -54.69 25.69
CA GLN A 244 -32.72 -54.33 26.96
C GLN A 244 -31.28 -53.85 26.74
N ILE A 245 -30.50 -54.52 25.89
CA ILE A 245 -29.10 -54.17 25.58
C ILE A 245 -29.01 -52.80 24.91
N GLU A 246 -29.81 -52.52 23.88
CA GLU A 246 -29.85 -51.20 23.23
C GLU A 246 -30.19 -50.09 24.24
N LYS A 247 -31.18 -50.33 25.10
CA LYS A 247 -31.58 -49.39 26.16
C LYS A 247 -30.47 -49.17 27.19
N ILE A 248 -29.80 -50.24 27.64
CA ILE A 248 -28.70 -50.14 28.61
C ILE A 248 -27.51 -49.39 27.99
N ILE A 249 -27.12 -49.70 26.74
CA ILE A 249 -26.06 -48.98 26.01
C ILE A 249 -26.40 -47.49 25.88
N GLY A 250 -27.65 -47.14 25.54
CA GLY A 250 -28.12 -45.75 25.51
C GLY A 250 -28.04 -45.06 26.87
N MET A 251 -28.41 -45.76 27.96
CA MET A 251 -28.29 -45.25 29.34
C MET A 251 -26.83 -45.18 29.83
N LEU A 252 -25.91 -45.94 29.23
CA LEU A 252 -24.48 -45.92 29.54
C LEU A 252 -23.73 -44.74 28.94
N SER A 253 -24.27 -43.99 27.95
CA SER A 253 -23.59 -42.80 27.41
C SER A 253 -23.21 -41.80 28.51
N ILE A 254 -22.07 -41.13 28.29
CA ILE A 254 -21.51 -40.06 29.13
C ILE A 254 -21.11 -38.82 28.32
N ASP A 255 -21.56 -38.71 27.07
CA ASP A 255 -21.01 -37.74 26.09
C ASP A 255 -21.18 -36.28 26.53
N ASP A 256 -22.33 -35.94 27.12
CA ASP A 256 -22.58 -34.62 27.74
C ASP A 256 -21.58 -34.32 28.87
N ILE A 257 -21.30 -35.30 29.73
CA ILE A 257 -20.41 -35.17 30.88
C ILE A 257 -18.95 -35.08 30.42
N TYR A 258 -18.53 -35.90 29.45
CA TYR A 258 -17.21 -35.79 28.83
C TYR A 258 -17.03 -34.43 28.15
N SER A 259 -18.04 -33.96 27.39
CA SER A 259 -18.00 -32.66 26.73
C SER A 259 -17.93 -31.49 27.72
N LYS A 260 -18.67 -31.54 28.83
CA LYS A 260 -18.63 -30.53 29.91
C LYS A 260 -17.29 -30.49 30.64
N VAL A 261 -16.68 -31.65 30.89
CA VAL A 261 -15.36 -31.72 31.52
C VAL A 261 -14.27 -31.20 30.55
N MET A 262 -14.32 -31.61 29.28
CA MET A 262 -13.34 -31.20 28.27
C MET A 262 -13.42 -29.72 27.89
N SER A 263 -14.61 -29.10 27.89
CA SER A 263 -14.76 -27.66 27.61
C SER A 263 -14.13 -26.76 28.67
N ILE A 264 -14.04 -27.23 29.91
CA ILE A 264 -13.29 -26.58 30.99
C ILE A 264 -11.79 -26.92 30.93
N PHE A 265 -11.45 -28.20 30.71
CA PHE A 265 -10.06 -28.65 30.86
C PHE A 265 -9.16 -28.24 29.69
N THR A 266 -9.65 -28.25 28.44
CA THR A 266 -8.81 -27.95 27.26
C THR A 266 -8.23 -26.52 27.33
N PRO A 267 -9.02 -25.46 27.60
CA PRO A 267 -8.49 -24.09 27.74
C PRO A 267 -7.60 -23.85 28.97
N LEU A 268 -7.50 -24.83 29.88
CA LEU A 268 -6.61 -24.83 31.04
C LEU A 268 -5.32 -25.60 30.75
N GLU A 269 -5.38 -26.71 30.01
CA GLU A 269 -4.19 -27.44 29.54
C GLU A 269 -3.38 -26.59 28.54
N GLU A 270 -4.04 -25.88 27.63
CA GLU A 270 -3.41 -24.92 26.70
C GLU A 270 -2.72 -23.76 27.45
N ARG A 271 -3.38 -23.21 28.47
CA ARG A 271 -2.81 -22.15 29.34
C ARG A 271 -1.66 -22.66 30.19
N LYS A 272 -1.77 -23.87 30.75
CA LYS A 272 -0.67 -24.49 31.49
C LYS A 272 0.54 -24.69 30.59
N ALA A 273 0.36 -25.30 29.42
CA ALA A 273 1.45 -25.50 28.46
C ALA A 273 2.12 -24.17 28.05
N THR A 274 1.33 -23.10 27.88
CA THR A 274 1.85 -21.76 27.57
C THR A 274 2.59 -21.11 28.75
N TYR A 275 2.14 -21.33 29.98
CA TYR A 275 2.82 -20.88 31.20
C TYR A 275 4.10 -21.68 31.49
N ASP A 276 4.11 -22.98 31.24
CA ASP A 276 5.28 -23.87 31.44
C ASP A 276 6.49 -23.46 30.58
N LEU A 277 6.27 -22.70 29.49
CA LEU A 277 7.33 -22.10 28.66
C LEU A 277 8.03 -20.91 29.33
N LEU A 278 7.41 -20.23 30.31
CA LEU A 278 7.99 -19.07 30.98
C LEU A 278 9.05 -19.49 32.01
N THR A 279 10.26 -19.73 31.53
CA THR A 279 11.38 -20.09 32.42
C THR A 279 12.13 -18.87 32.95
N LYS A 280 12.70 -19.00 34.16
CA LYS A 280 13.65 -18.04 34.72
C LYS A 280 14.90 -17.82 33.87
N ASP A 281 15.30 -18.81 33.07
CA ASP A 281 16.46 -18.74 32.18
C ASP A 281 16.27 -17.66 31.11
N ILE A 282 15.13 -17.70 30.40
CA ILE A 282 14.71 -16.68 29.42
C ILE A 282 14.82 -15.28 30.00
N ILE A 283 14.21 -15.07 31.18
CA ILE A 283 14.15 -13.76 31.83
C ILE A 283 15.55 -13.31 32.28
N LYS A 284 16.35 -14.21 32.86
CA LYS A 284 17.71 -13.91 33.32
C LYS A 284 18.65 -13.58 32.16
N SER A 285 18.56 -14.30 31.03
CA SER A 285 19.31 -13.96 29.82
C SER A 285 18.95 -12.57 29.31
N ILE A 286 17.66 -12.25 29.17
CA ILE A 286 17.20 -10.92 28.72
C ILE A 286 17.67 -9.80 29.67
N LEU A 287 17.65 -10.03 30.97
CA LEU A 287 18.16 -9.09 31.98
C LEU A 287 19.70 -8.91 31.98
N SER A 288 20.46 -9.73 31.23
CA SER A 288 21.90 -9.51 31.05
C SER A 288 22.23 -8.39 30.05
N LEU A 289 21.23 -7.92 29.28
CA LEU A 289 21.37 -6.81 28.35
C LEU A 289 21.53 -5.49 29.12
N LYS A 290 22.72 -4.89 29.08
CA LYS A 290 23.03 -3.62 29.76
C LYS A 290 22.23 -2.43 29.20
N SER A 291 21.79 -1.54 30.08
CA SER A 291 21.10 -0.29 29.72
C SER A 291 22.03 0.76 29.13
N GLU A 292 23.29 0.82 29.60
CA GLU A 292 24.36 1.77 29.22
C GLU A 292 24.56 1.86 27.69
N ILE A 293 24.17 0.81 26.97
CA ILE A 293 24.13 0.68 25.50
C ILE A 293 23.18 1.72 24.86
N PHE A 294 22.21 2.28 25.58
CA PHE A 294 21.06 3.00 25.03
C PHE A 294 20.75 4.36 25.71
N GLU A 295 21.63 4.87 26.57
CA GLU A 295 21.29 5.99 27.48
C GLU A 295 21.39 7.39 26.86
N ASP A 296 22.32 7.64 25.93
CA ASP A 296 22.53 8.96 25.27
C ASP A 296 21.89 9.02 23.85
N THR A 297 20.57 9.16 23.74
CA THR A 297 19.84 8.93 22.46
C THR A 297 19.01 10.10 21.89
N ASP A 298 19.11 11.32 22.43
CA ASP A 298 18.29 12.46 21.97
C ASP A 298 18.63 12.99 20.56
N SER A 299 19.83 12.73 20.03
CA SER A 299 20.30 13.24 18.72
C SER A 299 19.59 12.59 17.52
N PHE A 300 19.06 11.37 17.67
CA PHE A 300 18.83 10.47 16.53
C PHE A 300 17.64 10.80 15.63
N ARG A 301 16.71 11.69 16.03
CA ARG A 301 15.60 12.07 15.14
C ARG A 301 16.09 12.83 13.89
N LYS A 302 17.08 13.72 14.04
CA LYS A 302 17.72 14.40 12.90
C LYS A 302 18.47 13.40 12.02
N ALA A 303 19.24 12.50 12.65
CA ALA A 303 19.95 11.43 11.96
C ALA A 303 19.03 10.57 11.09
N ALA A 304 17.88 10.16 11.64
CA ALA A 304 16.90 9.33 10.95
C ALA A 304 16.25 10.06 9.77
N ASN A 305 16.07 11.38 9.84
CA ASN A 305 15.64 12.17 8.70
C ASN A 305 16.74 12.23 7.63
N LEU A 306 17.96 12.66 8.00
CA LEU A 306 19.08 12.77 7.07
C LEU A 306 19.42 11.43 6.37
N SER A 307 19.39 10.31 7.11
CA SER A 307 19.62 8.98 6.53
C SER A 307 18.51 8.57 5.55
N LYS A 308 17.24 8.92 5.85
CA LYS A 308 16.12 8.73 4.90
C LYS A 308 16.30 9.62 3.67
N SER A 309 16.75 10.86 3.83
CA SER A 309 17.00 11.79 2.73
C SER A 309 18.13 11.30 1.82
N LEU A 310 19.27 10.86 2.38
CA LEU A 310 20.37 10.24 1.64
C LEU A 310 19.94 8.96 0.90
N SER A 311 19.13 8.10 1.54
CA SER A 311 18.55 6.91 0.90
C SER A 311 17.62 7.30 -0.25
N SER A 312 16.76 8.29 -0.01
CA SER A 312 15.87 8.91 -1.01
C SER A 312 16.64 9.50 -2.20
N MET A 313 17.80 10.13 -1.97
CA MET A 313 18.69 10.62 -3.05
C MET A 313 19.18 9.45 -3.89
N CYS A 314 19.80 8.44 -3.26
CA CYS A 314 20.34 7.26 -3.96
C CYS A 314 19.26 6.54 -4.79
N GLN A 315 18.03 6.43 -4.26
CA GLN A 315 16.89 5.79 -4.95
C GLN A 315 16.29 6.67 -6.06
N LYS A 316 16.40 8.01 -5.98
CA LYS A 316 15.87 8.94 -7.02
C LYS A 316 16.89 9.27 -8.10
N MET A 317 18.19 9.03 -7.89
CA MET A 317 19.27 9.43 -8.80
C MET A 317 19.62 8.40 -9.89
N VAL A 318 18.63 7.66 -10.39
CA VAL A 318 18.88 6.51 -11.29
C VAL A 318 19.49 6.91 -12.65
N SER A 319 19.48 8.19 -13.06
CA SER A 319 20.00 8.60 -14.38
C SER A 319 20.69 9.98 -14.46
N THR A 320 21.81 10.02 -15.18
CA THR A 320 22.48 11.22 -15.73
C THR A 320 21.54 12.10 -16.55
N LYS A 321 20.44 11.52 -17.07
CA LYS A 321 19.33 12.23 -17.75
C LYS A 321 18.65 13.30 -16.88
N THR A 322 18.98 13.40 -15.58
CA THR A 322 18.48 14.43 -14.66
C THR A 322 19.27 15.74 -14.68
N PHE A 323 20.46 15.80 -15.28
CA PHE A 323 21.19 17.04 -15.49
C PHE A 323 20.77 17.71 -16.81
N ILE A 324 20.33 18.97 -16.76
CA ILE A 324 20.06 19.75 -17.97
C ILE A 324 21.39 20.29 -18.48
N ASN A 325 22.00 19.57 -19.43
CA ASN A 325 23.29 19.92 -20.01
C ASN A 325 23.20 21.14 -20.94
N LEU A 326 23.19 22.35 -20.36
CA LEU A 326 23.08 23.60 -21.11
C LEU A 326 24.29 23.87 -22.01
N SER A 327 25.43 23.19 -21.83
CA SER A 327 26.56 23.31 -22.76
C SER A 327 26.20 22.93 -24.22
N VAL A 328 25.17 22.11 -24.44
CA VAL A 328 24.67 21.74 -25.79
C VAL A 328 23.85 22.88 -26.41
N LEU A 329 23.40 23.87 -25.63
CA LEU A 329 22.61 24.99 -26.12
C LEU A 329 23.37 25.85 -27.14
N GLU A 330 24.71 25.87 -27.08
CA GLU A 330 25.55 26.46 -28.12
C GLU A 330 25.41 25.78 -29.49
N GLU A 331 25.03 24.51 -29.53
CA GLU A 331 24.78 23.72 -30.74
C GLU A 331 23.31 23.75 -31.13
N ASP A 332 22.39 23.68 -30.16
CA ASP A 332 20.96 23.85 -30.39
C ASP A 332 20.66 25.20 -31.08
N LEU A 333 21.29 26.29 -30.62
CA LEU A 333 21.16 27.62 -31.23
C LEU A 333 21.77 27.71 -32.65
N LYS A 334 22.33 26.63 -33.20
CA LYS A 334 22.78 26.53 -34.61
C LYS A 334 21.83 25.68 -35.48
N ASP A 335 20.88 24.95 -34.89
CA ASP A 335 19.91 24.09 -35.61
C ASP A 335 18.83 24.93 -36.31
N PRO A 336 18.73 24.92 -37.66
CA PRO A 336 17.69 25.64 -38.40
C PRO A 336 16.27 25.25 -37.98
N THR A 337 16.01 23.98 -37.65
CA THR A 337 14.66 23.50 -37.33
C THR A 337 14.20 24.01 -35.98
N PHE A 338 15.11 24.16 -35.02
CA PHE A 338 14.81 24.81 -33.75
C PHE A 338 14.66 26.33 -33.92
N LEU A 339 15.54 26.99 -34.67
CA LEU A 339 15.49 28.43 -34.94
C LEU A 339 14.15 28.86 -35.57
N ASP A 340 13.61 28.05 -36.47
CA ASP A 340 12.29 28.24 -37.11
C ASP A 340 11.12 28.29 -36.11
N THR A 341 11.28 27.70 -34.91
CA THR A 341 10.28 27.77 -33.83
C THR A 341 10.46 28.99 -32.92
N LEU A 342 11.66 29.57 -32.85
CA LEU A 342 12.00 30.63 -31.89
C LEU A 342 11.62 32.03 -32.36
N ASN A 343 11.99 32.41 -33.58
CA ASN A 343 11.68 33.73 -34.13
C ASN A 343 11.59 33.74 -35.67
N GLU A 344 10.95 34.78 -36.20
CA GLU A 344 10.66 34.93 -37.63
C GLU A 344 11.91 35.27 -38.47
N GLU A 345 12.98 35.73 -37.82
CA GLU A 345 14.28 36.05 -38.43
C GLU A 345 15.23 34.85 -38.50
N ARG A 346 14.84 33.69 -37.93
CA ARG A 346 15.65 32.46 -37.86
C ARG A 346 17.06 32.68 -37.26
N SER A 347 17.20 33.67 -36.37
CA SER A 347 18.50 34.12 -35.85
C SER A 347 18.61 33.96 -34.34
N SER A 348 19.77 33.50 -33.88
CA SER A 348 20.13 33.44 -32.46
C SER A 348 21.22 34.42 -32.05
N GLU A 349 21.58 35.40 -32.89
CA GLU A 349 22.79 36.23 -32.67
C GLU A 349 22.82 36.85 -31.26
N ALA A 350 21.77 37.56 -30.89
CA ALA A 350 21.64 38.17 -29.57
C ALA A 350 21.45 37.15 -28.43
N LEU A 351 20.87 35.96 -28.68
CA LEU A 351 20.84 34.88 -27.69
C LEU A 351 22.26 34.36 -27.37
N ARG A 352 23.13 34.25 -28.38
CA ARG A 352 24.54 33.87 -28.20
C ARG A 352 25.37 34.97 -27.53
N MET A 353 24.89 36.21 -27.48
CA MET A 353 25.53 37.31 -26.73
C MET A 353 25.18 37.28 -25.24
N ILE A 354 23.92 37.02 -24.86
CA ILE A 354 23.47 37.10 -23.46
C ILE A 354 23.65 35.81 -22.64
N LEU A 355 23.67 34.64 -23.28
CA LEU A 355 23.74 33.34 -22.59
C LEU A 355 25.13 32.85 -22.10
N PRO A 356 26.31 33.32 -22.57
CA PRO A 356 27.61 32.78 -22.16
C PRO A 356 27.84 32.61 -20.65
N PRO A 357 27.44 33.53 -19.75
CA PRO A 357 27.62 33.33 -18.31
C PRO A 357 26.93 32.08 -17.77
N ILE A 358 25.71 31.78 -18.23
CA ILE A 358 24.97 30.57 -17.83
C ILE A 358 25.60 29.30 -18.40
N LEU A 359 26.20 29.39 -19.58
CA LEU A 359 26.88 28.26 -20.22
C LEU A 359 28.16 27.90 -19.45
N GLU A 360 28.93 28.88 -18.99
CA GLU A 360 30.10 28.65 -18.13
C GLU A 360 29.73 28.16 -16.73
N ILE A 361 28.71 28.75 -16.09
CA ILE A 361 28.18 28.22 -14.82
C ILE A 361 27.72 26.77 -15.00
N SER A 362 27.01 26.43 -16.09
CA SER A 362 26.59 25.05 -16.37
C SER A 362 27.78 24.11 -16.54
N LYS A 363 28.84 24.53 -17.25
CA LYS A 363 30.09 23.75 -17.41
C LYS A 363 30.77 23.50 -16.07
N LYS A 364 30.92 24.53 -15.21
CA LYS A 364 31.54 24.43 -13.88
C LYS A 364 30.68 23.64 -12.86
N VAL A 365 29.36 23.80 -12.88
CA VAL A 365 28.43 23.03 -12.02
C VAL A 365 28.45 21.55 -12.42
N LYS A 366 28.50 21.24 -13.72
CA LYS A 366 28.57 19.85 -14.24
C LYS A 366 29.79 19.09 -13.75
N SER A 367 30.98 19.70 -13.71
CA SER A 367 32.22 19.02 -13.32
C SER A 367 32.27 18.65 -11.83
N HIS A 368 31.64 19.47 -10.98
CA HIS A 368 31.51 19.15 -9.55
C HIS A 368 30.36 18.16 -9.32
N TRP A 369 29.27 18.28 -10.10
CA TRP A 369 28.14 17.35 -10.04
C TRP A 369 28.51 15.91 -10.41
N SER A 370 29.34 15.67 -11.42
CA SER A 370 29.75 14.29 -11.74
C SER A 370 30.36 13.60 -10.52
N GLY A 371 31.12 14.33 -9.71
CA GLY A 371 31.67 13.81 -8.46
C GLY A 371 30.63 13.58 -7.35
N ILE A 372 29.47 14.25 -7.37
CA ILE A 372 28.32 13.96 -6.49
C ILE A 372 27.60 12.69 -6.99
N GLU A 373 27.43 12.58 -8.30
CA GLU A 373 26.84 11.42 -8.98
C GLU A 373 27.67 10.15 -8.81
N ASP A 374 29.00 10.22 -8.84
CA ASP A 374 29.90 9.09 -8.53
C ASP A 374 29.69 8.54 -7.10
N ILE A 375 29.36 9.39 -6.13
CA ILE A 375 29.11 9.00 -4.73
C ILE A 375 27.71 8.37 -4.60
N LEU A 376 26.69 9.02 -5.16
CA LEU A 376 25.30 8.56 -5.05
C LEU A 376 24.98 7.32 -5.90
N ARG A 377 25.75 7.10 -6.98
CA ARG A 377 25.76 5.84 -7.75
C ARG A 377 26.57 4.73 -7.10
N ASN A 378 27.36 5.02 -6.07
CA ASN A 378 28.18 4.00 -5.42
C ASN A 378 27.28 3.00 -4.69
N GLU A 379 27.31 1.75 -5.13
CA GLU A 379 26.45 0.69 -4.62
C GLU A 379 26.72 0.35 -3.14
N GLU A 380 27.94 0.57 -2.64
CA GLU A 380 28.27 0.43 -1.21
C GLU A 380 27.71 1.60 -0.39
N PHE A 381 27.77 2.83 -0.92
CA PHE A 381 27.17 4.01 -0.28
C PHE A 381 25.64 3.88 -0.20
N ARG A 382 24.99 3.49 -1.31
CA ARG A 382 23.54 3.23 -1.36
C ARG A 382 23.12 2.20 -0.30
N LYS A 383 23.75 1.03 -0.29
CA LYS A 383 23.48 -0.03 0.69
C LYS A 383 23.76 0.41 2.12
N SER A 384 24.80 1.21 2.35
CA SER A 384 25.13 1.74 3.67
C SER A 384 24.14 2.82 4.14
N SER A 385 23.58 3.65 3.23
CA SER A 385 22.52 4.60 3.56
C SER A 385 21.19 3.90 3.85
N GLU A 386 20.84 2.86 3.11
CA GLU A 386 19.66 2.02 3.37
C GLU A 386 19.82 1.26 4.71
N LYS A 387 21.01 0.69 4.98
CA LYS A 387 21.31 -0.03 6.22
C LYS A 387 21.39 0.91 7.44
N LEU A 388 21.94 2.12 7.31
CA LEU A 388 21.88 3.13 8.37
C LEU A 388 20.43 3.55 8.66
N THR A 389 19.58 3.67 7.63
CA THR A 389 18.16 4.00 7.81
C THR A 389 17.44 2.91 8.61
N LEU A 390 17.72 1.63 8.32
CA LEU A 390 17.24 0.50 9.09
C LEU A 390 17.76 0.54 10.54
N VAL A 391 19.07 0.66 10.74
CA VAL A 391 19.72 0.72 12.07
C VAL A 391 19.13 1.86 12.92
N LEU A 392 18.94 3.05 12.36
CA LEU A 392 18.33 4.18 13.06
C LEU A 392 16.85 3.95 13.39
N SER A 393 16.08 3.31 12.51
CA SER A 393 14.68 2.97 12.82
C SER A 393 14.57 1.97 13.98
N LEU A 394 15.41 0.94 14.00
CA LEU A 394 15.47 -0.05 15.07
C LEU A 394 15.89 0.57 16.42
N LEU A 395 16.83 1.53 16.40
CA LEU A 395 17.23 2.28 17.59
C LEU A 395 16.11 3.19 18.12
N MET A 396 15.39 3.89 17.24
CA MET A 396 14.24 4.72 17.61
C MET A 396 13.06 3.91 18.14
N GLU A 397 12.87 2.67 17.68
CA GLU A 397 11.86 1.75 18.19
C GLU A 397 12.29 1.16 19.55
N ALA A 398 13.57 0.79 19.70
CA ALA A 398 14.14 0.32 20.96
C ALA A 398 14.06 1.35 22.11
N VAL A 399 14.29 2.63 21.79
CA VAL A 399 14.38 3.72 22.78
C VAL A 399 13.42 4.86 22.45
N PRO A 400 12.14 4.78 22.86
CA PRO A 400 11.20 5.89 22.74
C PRO A 400 11.66 7.08 23.58
N GLN A 401 11.65 8.31 23.03
CA GLN A 401 12.14 9.56 23.64
C GLN A 401 11.42 10.05 24.94
N LYS A 402 10.70 9.16 25.63
CA LYS A 402 10.08 9.38 26.95
C LYS A 402 10.32 8.22 27.92
N ILE A 403 10.92 7.12 27.48
CA ILE A 403 10.98 5.85 28.21
C ILE A 403 12.41 5.32 28.16
N LYS A 404 13.12 5.43 29.29
CA LYS A 404 14.45 4.83 29.43
C LYS A 404 14.41 3.33 29.20
N PHE A 405 15.42 2.79 28.53
CA PHE A 405 15.54 1.35 28.28
C PHE A 405 15.58 0.51 29.57
N GLU A 406 16.15 1.07 30.65
CA GLU A 406 16.11 0.52 32.02
C GLU A 406 14.71 0.10 32.48
N SER A 407 13.67 0.90 32.20
CA SER A 407 12.31 0.62 32.68
C SER A 407 11.63 -0.49 31.86
N SER A 408 12.01 -0.63 30.59
CA SER A 408 11.64 -1.79 29.76
C SER A 408 12.25 -3.08 30.31
N LEU A 409 13.56 -3.09 30.60
CA LEU A 409 14.23 -4.24 31.23
C LEU A 409 13.62 -4.60 32.59
N LYS A 410 13.34 -3.60 33.45
CA LYS A 410 12.66 -3.80 34.73
C LYS A 410 11.29 -4.46 34.58
N SER A 411 10.50 -4.06 33.58
CA SER A 411 9.18 -4.66 33.31
C SER A 411 9.26 -6.15 32.95
N ILE A 412 10.29 -6.59 32.22
CA ILE A 412 10.56 -8.03 32.02
C ILE A 412 11.03 -8.70 33.30
N GLY A 413 11.86 -8.01 34.11
CA GLY A 413 12.26 -8.53 35.42
C GLY A 413 11.08 -8.83 36.36
N GLU A 414 9.99 -8.06 36.26
CA GLU A 414 8.76 -8.31 37.03
C GLU A 414 8.08 -9.65 36.67
N LEU A 415 8.29 -10.20 35.47
CA LEU A 415 7.81 -11.53 35.08
C LEU A 415 8.48 -12.67 35.88
N SER A 416 9.69 -12.45 36.42
CA SER A 416 10.41 -13.51 37.17
C SER A 416 9.68 -13.93 38.45
N ASN A 417 8.89 -13.03 39.04
CA ASN A 417 8.05 -13.31 40.20
C ASN A 417 6.89 -14.28 39.87
N LEU A 418 6.47 -14.34 38.61
CA LEU A 418 5.38 -15.22 38.17
C LEU A 418 5.88 -16.65 37.97
N ALA A 419 7.10 -16.83 37.45
CA ALA A 419 7.74 -18.13 37.27
C ALA A 419 8.08 -18.86 38.59
N ASP A 420 8.00 -18.15 39.74
CA ASP A 420 8.23 -18.69 41.09
C ASP A 420 6.95 -19.07 41.86
N LEU A 421 5.76 -18.83 41.30
CA LEU A 421 4.50 -19.05 42.02
C LEU A 421 4.34 -20.54 42.40
N PRO A 422 4.22 -20.89 43.70
CA PRO A 422 4.16 -22.28 44.13
C PRO A 422 2.81 -22.91 43.77
N VAL A 423 2.79 -23.70 42.70
CA VAL A 423 1.57 -24.33 42.17
C VAL A 423 1.28 -25.67 42.86
N ASP A 424 0.15 -25.75 43.58
CA ASP A 424 -0.46 -27.03 43.94
C ASP A 424 -1.10 -27.69 42.71
N THR A 425 -0.28 -28.40 41.95
CA THR A 425 -0.72 -29.13 40.73
C THR A 425 -1.60 -30.34 41.02
N THR A 426 -1.76 -30.74 42.30
CA THR A 426 -2.49 -31.97 42.68
C THR A 426 -3.93 -31.97 42.13
N ALA A 427 -4.64 -30.84 42.22
CA ALA A 427 -6.00 -30.72 41.70
C ALA A 427 -6.10 -30.78 40.17
N TYR A 428 -5.04 -30.40 39.45
CA TYR A 428 -4.96 -30.55 37.99
C TYR A 428 -4.70 -32.00 37.59
N LEU A 429 -3.78 -32.68 38.28
CA LEU A 429 -3.46 -34.09 38.05
C LEU A 429 -4.67 -34.98 38.34
N GLU A 430 -5.34 -34.80 39.49
CA GLU A 430 -6.55 -35.56 39.84
C GLU A 430 -7.70 -35.39 38.81
N ILE A 431 -7.82 -34.21 38.18
CA ILE A 431 -8.80 -33.98 37.10
C ILE A 431 -8.33 -34.61 35.78
N LYS A 432 -7.03 -34.57 35.48
CA LYS A 432 -6.46 -35.22 34.28
C LYS A 432 -6.61 -36.75 34.33
N ASP A 433 -6.41 -37.36 35.48
CA ASP A 433 -6.60 -38.80 35.71
C ASP A 433 -8.08 -39.18 35.54
N PHE A 434 -9.01 -38.35 36.03
CA PHE A 434 -10.44 -38.54 35.81
C PHE A 434 -10.84 -38.41 34.33
N ILE A 435 -10.25 -37.49 33.58
CA ILE A 435 -10.43 -37.39 32.12
C ILE A 435 -9.91 -38.66 31.41
N GLY A 436 -8.82 -39.24 31.91
CA GLY A 436 -8.36 -40.56 31.49
C GLY A 436 -9.43 -41.64 31.70
N LEU A 437 -10.00 -41.71 32.91
CA LEU A 437 -11.08 -42.66 33.24
C LEU A 437 -12.32 -42.47 32.35
N LEU A 438 -12.78 -41.24 32.13
CA LEU A 438 -13.92 -40.96 31.23
C LEU A 438 -13.62 -41.34 29.78
N ARG A 439 -12.37 -41.12 29.31
CA ARG A 439 -11.97 -41.49 27.96
C ARG A 439 -11.98 -43.01 27.78
N THR A 440 -11.33 -43.75 28.68
CA THR A 440 -11.33 -45.22 28.64
C THR A 440 -12.74 -45.81 28.70
N TYR A 441 -13.61 -45.25 29.56
CA TYR A 441 -15.02 -45.64 29.61
C TYR A 441 -15.74 -45.43 28.26
N LYS A 442 -15.52 -44.28 27.60
CA LYS A 442 -16.12 -44.00 26.29
C LYS A 442 -15.59 -44.95 25.22
N GLU A 443 -14.28 -45.21 25.21
CA GLU A 443 -13.63 -46.14 24.28
C GLU A 443 -14.14 -47.58 24.45
N GLU A 444 -14.36 -48.05 25.67
CA GLU A 444 -14.98 -49.36 25.99
C GLU A 444 -16.45 -49.43 25.55
N LEU A 445 -17.24 -48.37 25.81
CA LEU A 445 -18.65 -48.30 25.39
C LEU A 445 -18.80 -48.27 23.86
N GLU A 446 -17.92 -47.54 23.17
CA GLU A 446 -17.88 -47.46 21.72
C GLU A 446 -17.43 -48.80 21.09
N GLN A 447 -16.47 -49.50 21.70
CA GLN A 447 -16.08 -50.86 21.30
C GLN A 447 -17.24 -51.86 21.47
N LEU A 448 -17.93 -51.87 22.61
CA LEU A 448 -19.08 -52.74 22.84
C LEU A 448 -20.20 -52.46 21.82
N SER A 449 -20.56 -51.18 21.62
CA SER A 449 -21.60 -50.75 20.69
C SER A 449 -21.30 -51.13 19.24
N ASN A 450 -20.02 -51.17 18.87
CA ASN A 450 -19.56 -51.58 17.55
C ASN A 450 -19.23 -53.09 17.44
N SER A 451 -19.39 -53.88 18.49
CA SER A 451 -19.03 -55.31 18.48
C SER A 451 -19.93 -56.15 17.56
N ASP A 452 -19.37 -57.23 16.99
CA ASP A 452 -20.15 -58.20 16.22
C ASP A 452 -21.17 -58.95 17.07
N ASP A 453 -20.94 -59.06 18.39
CA ASP A 453 -21.89 -59.71 19.30
C ASP A 453 -23.16 -58.87 19.48
N VAL A 454 -23.05 -57.54 19.62
CA VAL A 454 -24.21 -56.63 19.65
C VAL A 454 -24.87 -56.55 18.27
N LYS A 455 -24.09 -56.36 17.20
CA LYS A 455 -24.62 -56.28 15.82
C LYS A 455 -25.39 -57.52 15.37
N ASN A 456 -25.10 -58.69 15.96
CA ASN A 456 -25.73 -59.96 15.63
C ASN A 456 -26.47 -60.58 16.84
N MET A 457 -27.00 -59.75 17.76
CA MET A 457 -27.70 -60.23 18.96
C MET A 457 -29.14 -60.72 18.70
N VAL A 458 -29.75 -60.33 17.58
CA VAL A 458 -31.12 -60.76 17.20
C VAL A 458 -31.11 -62.21 16.72
N VAL A 459 -32.00 -63.02 17.26
CA VAL A 459 -32.17 -64.46 16.94
C VAL A 459 -33.38 -64.64 16.02
N SER A 460 -33.36 -65.61 15.11
CA SER A 460 -34.50 -65.86 14.23
C SER A 460 -35.70 -66.41 15.01
N GLU A 461 -36.89 -65.93 14.66
CA GLU A 461 -38.16 -66.37 15.25
C GLU A 461 -38.39 -67.88 15.05
N SER A 462 -37.84 -68.47 13.99
CA SER A 462 -37.76 -69.92 13.78
C SER A 462 -36.93 -70.66 14.84
N ALA A 463 -35.79 -70.10 15.26
CA ALA A 463 -34.92 -70.72 16.27
C ALA A 463 -35.43 -70.52 17.70
N ILE A 464 -36.14 -69.42 17.98
CA ILE A 464 -36.74 -69.13 19.30
C ILE A 464 -37.85 -70.14 19.66
N ASN A 465 -38.56 -70.69 18.66
CA ASN A 465 -39.69 -71.60 18.86
C ASN A 465 -39.31 -73.11 18.75
N GLU A 466 -38.03 -73.49 18.72
CA GLU A 466 -37.61 -74.89 18.83
C GLU A 466 -37.88 -75.46 20.23
N SER A 467 -38.50 -76.64 20.33
CA SER A 467 -38.81 -77.32 21.61
C SER A 467 -37.58 -77.64 22.47
N ASP A 468 -36.44 -77.86 21.82
CA ASP A 468 -35.27 -78.50 22.40
C ASP A 468 -34.13 -77.54 22.75
N PHE A 469 -34.20 -76.28 22.31
CA PHE A 469 -33.19 -75.23 22.49
C PHE A 469 -31.75 -75.62 22.07
N LYS A 470 -31.59 -76.60 21.16
CA LYS A 470 -30.29 -77.19 20.77
C LYS A 470 -29.65 -76.60 19.51
N SER A 471 -30.31 -75.66 18.81
CA SER A 471 -29.73 -75.10 17.59
C SER A 471 -28.37 -74.45 17.81
N LYS A 472 -27.52 -74.53 16.77
CA LYS A 472 -26.21 -73.85 16.73
C LYS A 472 -26.37 -72.32 16.81
N GLU A 473 -27.50 -71.80 16.31
CA GLU A 473 -27.87 -70.39 16.39
C GLU A 473 -28.11 -69.95 17.83
N LEU A 474 -29.01 -70.63 18.56
CA LEU A 474 -29.25 -70.39 20.00
C LEU A 474 -27.97 -70.51 20.82
N THR A 475 -27.20 -71.57 20.61
CA THR A 475 -25.93 -71.80 21.34
C THR A 475 -24.91 -70.69 21.07
N THR A 476 -24.98 -70.02 19.91
CA THR A 476 -24.16 -68.86 19.59
C THR A 476 -24.71 -67.59 20.22
N ALA A 477 -26.02 -67.35 20.15
CA ALA A 477 -26.69 -66.20 20.76
C ALA A 477 -26.50 -66.15 22.29
N VAL A 478 -26.65 -67.27 23.00
CA VAL A 478 -26.39 -67.36 24.45
C VAL A 478 -24.94 -66.98 24.78
N LYS A 479 -23.97 -67.29 23.91
CA LYS A 479 -22.58 -66.84 24.08
C LYS A 479 -22.43 -65.34 23.84
N ARG A 480 -23.04 -64.79 22.79
CA ARG A 480 -23.07 -63.33 22.55
C ARG A 480 -23.64 -62.58 23.74
N PHE A 481 -24.79 -63.01 24.26
CA PHE A 481 -25.42 -62.38 25.42
C PHE A 481 -24.55 -62.45 26.68
N LYS A 482 -23.82 -63.55 26.92
CA LYS A 482 -22.87 -63.65 28.04
C LYS A 482 -21.61 -62.80 27.84
N ASN A 483 -21.10 -62.67 26.62
CA ASN A 483 -20.01 -61.72 26.31
C ASN A 483 -20.46 -60.27 26.53
N ILE A 484 -21.64 -59.90 26.02
CA ILE A 484 -22.24 -58.58 26.21
C ILE A 484 -22.44 -58.28 27.70
N SER A 485 -22.96 -59.24 28.49
CA SER A 485 -23.08 -59.12 29.95
C SER A 485 -21.75 -58.74 30.60
N TYR A 486 -20.67 -59.47 30.29
CA TYR A 486 -19.34 -59.19 30.84
C TYR A 486 -18.83 -57.77 30.54
N HIS A 487 -19.06 -57.26 29.33
CA HIS A 487 -18.72 -55.87 28.99
C HIS A 487 -19.64 -54.84 29.67
N LEU A 488 -20.95 -55.13 29.78
CA LEU A 488 -21.90 -54.28 30.49
C LEU A 488 -21.60 -54.22 32.00
N ASP A 489 -21.19 -55.33 32.60
CA ASP A 489 -20.73 -55.41 33.99
C ASP A 489 -19.48 -54.55 34.20
N ASN A 490 -18.44 -54.72 33.36
CA ASN A 490 -17.23 -53.89 33.39
C ASN A 490 -17.54 -52.39 33.27
N LEU A 491 -18.43 -52.03 32.32
CA LEU A 491 -18.89 -50.65 32.14
C LEU A 491 -19.67 -50.15 33.36
N ASN A 492 -20.57 -50.93 33.96
CA ASN A 492 -21.31 -50.52 35.16
C ASN A 492 -20.38 -50.40 36.39
N ASP A 493 -19.32 -51.20 36.45
CA ASP A 493 -18.27 -51.10 37.47
C ASP A 493 -17.41 -49.84 37.28
N MET A 494 -16.99 -49.52 36.04
CA MET A 494 -16.36 -48.25 35.70
C MET A 494 -17.28 -47.05 35.98
N ARG A 495 -18.58 -47.16 35.68
CA ARG A 495 -19.60 -46.14 35.98
C ARG A 495 -19.70 -45.90 37.49
N GLY A 496 -19.59 -46.96 38.30
CA GLY A 496 -19.48 -46.86 39.76
C GLY A 496 -18.20 -46.18 40.24
N LYS A 497 -17.07 -46.35 39.54
CA LYS A 497 -15.81 -45.62 39.82
C LYS A 497 -15.97 -44.13 39.47
N ILE A 498 -16.56 -43.83 38.31
CA ILE A 498 -16.89 -42.45 37.87
C ILE A 498 -17.82 -41.78 38.89
N ALA A 499 -18.90 -42.42 39.33
CA ALA A 499 -19.80 -41.94 40.38
C ALA A 499 -19.09 -41.71 41.73
N THR A 500 -18.14 -42.59 42.09
CA THR A 500 -17.38 -42.49 43.34
C THR A 500 -16.39 -41.34 43.32
N GLU A 501 -15.82 -41.03 42.15
CA GLU A 501 -15.05 -39.81 41.95
C GLU A 501 -15.94 -38.58 41.94
N LEU A 502 -17.06 -38.57 41.19
CA LEU A 502 -18.05 -37.49 41.06
C LEU A 502 -18.80 -37.14 42.37
N LYS A 503 -18.41 -37.68 43.51
CA LYS A 503 -18.92 -37.27 44.82
C LYS A 503 -18.71 -35.77 45.03
N ASP A 504 -19.83 -35.05 45.03
CA ASP A 504 -19.97 -33.58 45.09
C ASP A 504 -18.88 -32.85 45.91
N LEU A 505 -18.67 -33.26 47.17
CA LEU A 505 -17.67 -32.66 48.07
C LEU A 505 -16.21 -32.75 47.56
N LYS A 506 -15.83 -33.85 46.86
CA LYS A 506 -14.52 -33.96 46.22
C LYS A 506 -14.40 -32.95 45.07
N TRP A 507 -15.40 -32.88 44.19
CA TRP A 507 -15.34 -32.04 42.99
C TRP A 507 -15.47 -30.56 43.28
N ARG A 508 -16.30 -30.15 44.24
CA ARG A 508 -16.30 -28.76 44.71
C ARG A 508 -14.94 -28.35 45.28
N HIS A 509 -14.22 -29.26 45.95
CA HIS A 509 -12.87 -28.98 46.46
C HIS A 509 -11.83 -28.88 45.32
N ARG A 510 -11.78 -29.85 44.40
CA ARG A 510 -10.90 -29.82 43.21
C ARG A 510 -11.14 -28.56 42.36
N GLY A 511 -12.40 -28.28 42.05
CA GLY A 511 -12.82 -27.11 41.28
C GLY A 511 -12.49 -25.79 41.98
N LYS A 512 -12.55 -25.73 43.32
CA LYS A 512 -12.14 -24.54 44.08
C LYS A 512 -10.62 -24.32 44.01
N LYS A 513 -9.81 -25.37 44.15
CA LYS A 513 -8.35 -25.27 43.95
C LYS A 513 -8.00 -24.81 42.52
N MET A 514 -8.72 -25.30 41.51
CA MET A 514 -8.54 -24.88 40.11
C MET A 514 -8.90 -23.39 39.93
N ASP A 515 -10.02 -22.94 40.48
CA ASP A 515 -10.46 -21.53 40.48
C ASP A 515 -9.47 -20.60 41.20
N GLU A 516 -8.88 -21.06 42.30
CA GLU A 516 -7.80 -20.36 43.02
C GLU A 516 -6.52 -20.29 42.20
N TRP A 517 -6.11 -21.39 41.55
CA TRP A 517 -4.92 -21.42 40.69
C TRP A 517 -5.05 -20.49 39.47
N ILE A 518 -6.20 -20.45 38.80
CA ILE A 518 -6.47 -19.52 37.69
C ILE A 518 -6.32 -18.07 38.14
N LYS A 519 -6.82 -17.73 39.34
CA LYS A 519 -6.78 -16.36 39.88
C LYS A 519 -5.39 -15.94 40.38
N ILE A 520 -4.60 -16.88 40.89
CA ILE A 520 -3.25 -16.60 41.43
C ILE A 520 -2.18 -16.62 40.34
N VAL A 521 -2.31 -17.48 39.32
CA VAL A 521 -1.28 -17.69 38.28
C VAL A 521 -1.72 -17.16 36.93
N PHE A 522 -2.77 -17.73 36.32
CA PHE A 522 -3.08 -17.44 34.91
C PHE A 522 -3.60 -16.02 34.66
N ILE A 523 -4.45 -15.45 35.53
CA ILE A 523 -4.93 -14.06 35.37
C ILE A 523 -3.77 -13.04 35.50
N PRO A 524 -2.90 -13.10 36.55
CA PRO A 524 -1.73 -12.23 36.62
C PRO A 524 -0.73 -12.43 35.46
N PHE A 525 -0.54 -13.67 35.00
CA PHE A 525 0.34 -13.99 33.87
C PHE A 525 -0.17 -13.43 32.55
N GLU A 526 -1.43 -13.68 32.20
CA GLU A 526 -2.08 -13.15 30.98
C GLU A 526 -2.08 -11.61 30.98
N THR A 527 -2.32 -11.00 32.15
CA THR A 527 -2.25 -9.54 32.33
C THR A 527 -0.82 -9.01 32.15
N LYS A 528 0.18 -9.62 32.80
CA LYS A 528 1.55 -9.10 32.79
C LYS A 528 2.25 -9.31 31.45
N MET A 529 2.04 -10.44 30.78
CA MET A 529 2.51 -10.64 29.40
C MET A 529 1.92 -9.58 28.45
N LYS A 530 0.65 -9.22 28.64
CA LYS A 530 -0.02 -8.17 27.85
C LYS A 530 0.51 -6.76 28.14
N GLU A 531 0.84 -6.44 29.40
CA GLU A 531 1.59 -5.22 29.74
C GLU A 531 2.99 -5.21 29.09
N SER A 532 3.67 -6.36 29.08
CA SER A 532 5.02 -6.51 28.54
C SER A 532 5.10 -6.64 27.02
N SER A 533 3.99 -6.81 26.29
CA SER A 533 3.93 -6.92 24.82
C SER A 533 4.74 -5.83 24.10
N GLU A 534 4.52 -4.57 24.47
CA GLU A 534 5.20 -3.39 23.92
C GLU A 534 6.69 -3.34 24.34
N VAL A 535 7.03 -3.92 25.49
CA VAL A 535 8.40 -4.05 25.98
C VAL A 535 9.18 -5.14 25.23
N ILE A 536 8.54 -6.29 24.95
CA ILE A 536 9.10 -7.40 24.16
C ILE A 536 9.46 -6.91 22.75
N LYS A 537 8.59 -6.09 22.12
CA LYS A 537 8.83 -5.46 20.81
C LYS A 537 10.07 -4.54 20.83
N ARG A 538 10.18 -3.66 21.83
CA ARG A 538 11.37 -2.78 22.00
C ARG A 538 12.67 -3.56 22.19
N LEU A 539 12.65 -4.62 23.00
CA LEU A 539 13.82 -5.48 23.23
C LEU A 539 14.23 -6.24 21.97
N LYS A 540 13.27 -6.76 21.21
CA LYS A 540 13.49 -7.38 19.90
C LYS A 540 14.19 -6.42 18.94
N SER A 541 13.70 -5.18 18.84
CA SER A 541 14.29 -4.17 17.96
C SER A 541 15.64 -3.62 18.45
N ALA A 542 15.88 -3.60 19.77
CA ALA A 542 17.19 -3.33 20.35
C ALA A 542 18.24 -4.39 19.97
N LEU A 543 17.87 -5.67 20.00
CA LEU A 543 18.73 -6.78 19.60
C LEU A 543 18.96 -6.81 18.08
N TYR A 544 17.94 -6.50 17.26
CA TYR A 544 18.12 -6.34 15.82
C TYR A 544 19.02 -5.13 15.49
N PHE A 545 18.93 -4.01 16.21
CA PHE A 545 19.87 -2.89 16.09
C PHE A 545 21.31 -3.34 16.39
N LEU A 546 21.54 -4.05 17.51
CA LEU A 546 22.86 -4.56 17.89
C LEU A 546 23.43 -5.58 16.90
N LYS A 547 22.56 -6.33 16.20
CA LYS A 547 22.92 -7.20 15.08
C LYS A 547 23.32 -6.38 13.85
N GLU A 548 22.38 -5.60 13.29
CA GLU A 548 22.56 -4.93 12.00
C GLU A 548 23.63 -3.83 12.01
N ARG A 549 23.90 -3.21 13.17
CA ARG A 549 24.97 -2.20 13.31
C ARG A 549 26.36 -2.81 13.07
N LYS A 550 26.62 -4.08 13.43
CA LYS A 550 27.96 -4.70 13.28
C LYS A 550 28.43 -4.75 11.83
N ASP A 551 27.50 -4.92 10.90
CA ASP A 551 27.74 -5.02 9.46
C ASP A 551 27.70 -3.65 8.75
N LEU A 552 27.76 -2.53 9.49
CA LEU A 552 27.69 -1.18 8.93
C LEU A 552 29.10 -0.56 8.86
N ASN A 553 29.59 -0.29 7.65
CA ASN A 553 30.92 0.30 7.41
C ASN A 553 30.95 1.81 7.73
N LEU A 554 30.77 2.14 9.01
CA LEU A 554 30.70 3.51 9.53
C LEU A 554 31.86 4.42 9.05
N PRO A 555 33.14 3.98 9.00
CA PRO A 555 34.23 4.84 8.52
C PRO A 555 34.14 5.18 7.03
N ASN A 556 33.83 4.19 6.17
CA ASN A 556 33.68 4.46 4.73
C ASN A 556 32.47 5.38 4.48
N PHE A 557 31.33 5.04 5.07
CA PHE A 557 30.10 5.82 4.93
C PHE A 557 30.27 7.28 5.42
N HIS A 558 30.96 7.49 6.55
CA HIS A 558 31.34 8.82 7.02
C HIS A 558 32.18 9.58 5.98
N SER A 559 33.22 8.95 5.43
CA SER A 559 34.08 9.58 4.41
C SER A 559 33.32 9.94 3.12
N GLN A 560 32.34 9.12 2.74
CA GLN A 560 31.49 9.36 1.58
C GLN A 560 30.52 10.53 1.81
N ILE A 561 29.95 10.71 3.01
CA ILE A 561 29.17 11.91 3.36
C ILE A 561 30.05 13.17 3.37
N VAL A 562 31.25 13.12 3.99
CA VAL A 562 32.17 14.28 4.00
C VAL A 562 32.56 14.67 2.58
N SER A 563 32.81 13.70 1.69
CA SER A 563 33.07 13.96 0.27
C SER A 563 31.85 14.54 -0.45
N LEU A 564 30.64 14.05 -0.16
CA LEU A 564 29.38 14.55 -0.73
C LEU A 564 29.16 16.02 -0.34
N GLN A 565 29.22 16.33 0.96
CA GLN A 565 29.03 17.68 1.49
C GLN A 565 30.09 18.66 0.96
N LYS A 566 31.37 18.24 0.90
CA LYS A 566 32.44 19.06 0.31
C LYS A 566 32.15 19.40 -1.15
N LYS A 567 31.68 18.45 -1.96
CA LYS A 567 31.32 18.72 -3.37
C LYS A 567 30.07 19.60 -3.48
N THR A 568 29.08 19.47 -2.60
CA THR A 568 27.94 20.40 -2.53
C THR A 568 28.40 21.82 -2.19
N GLN A 569 29.35 21.98 -1.27
CA GLN A 569 29.96 23.28 -0.95
C GLN A 569 30.81 23.83 -2.11
N GLU A 570 31.51 22.99 -2.87
CA GLU A 570 32.23 23.39 -4.09
C GLU A 570 31.27 23.89 -5.18
N VAL A 571 30.15 23.20 -5.43
CA VAL A 571 29.09 23.67 -6.33
C VAL A 571 28.53 25.03 -5.87
N ARG A 572 28.29 25.19 -4.56
CA ARG A 572 27.83 26.45 -3.97
C ARG A 572 28.84 27.58 -4.18
N GLY A 573 30.12 27.34 -3.90
CA GLY A 573 31.20 28.29 -4.12
C GLY A 573 31.30 28.73 -5.59
N VAL A 574 31.22 27.80 -6.54
CA VAL A 574 31.19 28.08 -7.98
C VAL A 574 30.03 28.99 -8.37
N VAL A 575 28.80 28.69 -7.90
CA VAL A 575 27.63 29.53 -8.19
C VAL A 575 27.78 30.91 -7.56
N GLU A 576 28.22 31.00 -6.31
CA GLU A 576 28.43 32.25 -5.60
C GLU A 576 29.62 33.09 -6.12
N GLU A 577 30.61 32.48 -6.78
CA GLU A 577 31.72 33.17 -7.44
C GLU A 577 31.29 33.75 -8.78
N GLU A 578 30.65 32.95 -9.64
CA GLU A 578 30.18 33.41 -10.95
C GLU A 578 29.06 34.46 -10.82
N LEU A 579 28.24 34.41 -9.77
CA LEU A 579 27.29 35.47 -9.42
C LEU A 579 27.96 36.81 -9.07
N LYS A 580 29.20 36.80 -8.55
CA LYS A 580 29.99 38.01 -8.27
C LYS A 580 30.78 38.49 -9.50
N ASN A 581 31.10 37.57 -10.41
CA ASN A 581 31.81 37.86 -11.66
C ASN A 581 30.87 38.29 -12.81
N LEU A 582 29.56 38.05 -12.70
CA LEU A 582 28.52 38.66 -13.52
C LEU A 582 28.57 40.19 -13.32
N ASP A 583 29.14 40.92 -14.27
CA ASP A 583 29.28 42.38 -14.16
C ASP A 583 27.94 43.08 -14.46
N LEU A 584 27.04 43.11 -13.48
CA LEU A 584 25.70 43.70 -13.51
C LEU A 584 25.66 45.23 -13.72
N LYS A 585 26.77 45.85 -14.15
CA LYS A 585 26.95 47.31 -14.25
C LYS A 585 26.22 48.01 -15.40
N GLU A 586 25.40 47.30 -16.17
CA GLU A 586 24.36 47.92 -16.98
C GLU A 586 22.97 47.66 -16.39
N GLU A 587 22.62 48.40 -15.33
CA GLU A 587 21.22 48.64 -14.91
C GLU A 587 20.34 49.21 -16.06
N ASN A 588 20.96 49.63 -17.17
CA ASN A 588 20.34 50.14 -18.38
C ASN A 588 20.13 49.08 -19.50
N GLU A 589 20.60 47.84 -19.36
CA GLU A 589 20.38 46.80 -20.37
C GLU A 589 18.89 46.37 -20.39
N PRO A 590 18.11 46.64 -21.46
CA PRO A 590 16.66 46.46 -21.42
C PRO A 590 16.23 44.99 -21.32
N TYR A 591 17.12 44.07 -21.70
CA TYR A 591 16.91 42.64 -21.67
C TYR A 591 16.41 42.18 -20.29
N TYR A 592 17.01 42.66 -19.19
CA TYR A 592 16.70 42.21 -17.83
C TYR A 592 15.25 42.48 -17.41
N LYS A 593 14.69 43.63 -17.78
CA LYS A 593 13.27 43.95 -17.52
C LYS A 593 12.33 42.98 -18.25
N TYR A 594 12.66 42.61 -19.49
CA TYR A 594 11.88 41.61 -20.24
C TYR A 594 12.13 40.18 -19.74
N MET A 595 13.29 39.87 -19.17
CA MET A 595 13.62 38.56 -18.59
C MET A 595 12.88 38.27 -17.28
N ILE A 596 12.72 39.27 -16.41
CA ILE A 596 11.90 39.12 -15.20
C ILE A 596 10.44 38.80 -15.59
N ASN A 597 9.91 39.49 -16.60
CA ASN A 597 8.59 39.19 -17.15
C ASN A 597 8.53 37.80 -17.82
N LEU A 598 9.57 37.38 -18.53
CA LEU A 598 9.67 36.02 -19.09
C LEU A 598 9.58 34.96 -17.98
N ARG A 599 10.33 35.12 -16.87
CA ARG A 599 10.31 34.17 -15.75
C ARG A 599 8.88 34.00 -15.20
N ILE A 600 8.12 35.09 -15.13
CA ILE A 600 6.73 35.10 -14.68
C ILE A 600 5.80 34.42 -15.72
N GLU A 601 5.90 34.79 -17.00
CA GLU A 601 5.06 34.21 -18.08
C GLU A 601 5.39 32.75 -18.45
N SER A 602 6.60 32.27 -18.13
CA SER A 602 7.10 30.96 -18.57
C SER A 602 7.61 30.06 -17.45
N SER A 603 7.32 30.39 -16.17
CA SER A 603 7.76 29.65 -14.98
C SER A 603 7.71 28.11 -15.10
N PRO A 604 6.56 27.46 -15.43
CA PRO A 604 6.49 25.99 -15.57
C PRO A 604 6.93 25.47 -16.96
N LEU A 605 7.19 26.34 -17.94
CA LEU A 605 7.39 25.94 -19.35
C LEU A 605 8.59 24.99 -19.52
N ARG A 606 9.67 25.21 -18.77
CA ARG A 606 10.85 24.33 -18.73
C ARG A 606 10.44 22.88 -18.42
N GLU A 607 9.70 22.67 -17.34
CA GLU A 607 9.22 21.34 -16.96
C GLU A 607 8.25 20.78 -17.99
N GLN A 608 7.31 21.60 -18.48
CA GLN A 608 6.31 21.20 -19.45
C GLN A 608 6.97 20.68 -20.75
N LEU A 609 7.99 21.37 -21.25
CA LEU A 609 8.75 20.97 -22.43
C LEU A 609 9.64 19.73 -22.16
N MET A 610 10.28 19.61 -20.98
CA MET A 610 11.00 18.38 -20.61
C MET A 610 10.07 17.16 -20.52
N ARG A 611 8.88 17.33 -19.92
CA ARG A 611 7.87 16.28 -19.78
C ARG A 611 7.29 15.87 -21.13
N ALA A 612 6.99 16.84 -22.01
CA ALA A 612 6.56 16.60 -23.39
C ALA A 612 7.62 15.87 -24.21
N SER A 613 8.88 16.31 -24.13
CA SER A 613 10.03 15.65 -24.76
C SER A 613 10.14 14.19 -24.32
N HIS A 614 10.09 13.92 -23.02
CA HIS A 614 10.17 12.56 -22.51
C HIS A 614 9.03 11.67 -23.02
N ILE A 615 7.79 12.17 -23.07
CA ILE A 615 6.66 11.45 -23.67
C ILE A 615 6.92 11.18 -25.15
N PHE A 616 7.30 12.18 -25.96
CA PHE A 616 7.59 11.97 -27.38
C PHE A 616 8.73 10.97 -27.62
N GLY A 617 9.80 11.02 -26.81
CA GLY A 617 10.90 10.06 -26.88
C GLY A 617 10.45 8.63 -26.56
N LEU A 618 9.63 8.44 -25.52
CA LEU A 618 9.02 7.14 -25.21
C LEU A 618 8.12 6.65 -26.36
N LEU A 619 7.28 7.53 -26.94
CA LEU A 619 6.42 7.18 -28.07
C LEU A 619 7.23 6.75 -29.31
N ASP A 620 8.34 7.43 -29.61
CA ASP A 620 9.27 7.05 -30.68
C ASP A 620 9.94 5.68 -30.42
N HIS A 621 10.43 5.46 -29.19
CA HIS A 621 11.01 4.19 -28.80
C HIS A 621 9.99 3.03 -28.88
N TYR A 622 8.73 3.26 -28.51
CA TYR A 622 7.67 2.24 -28.65
C TYR A 622 7.32 1.99 -30.12
N ASP A 623 7.21 3.04 -30.94
CA ASP A 623 6.87 2.93 -32.37
C ASP A 623 7.90 2.09 -33.15
N ARG A 624 9.18 2.13 -32.74
CA ARG A 624 10.27 1.33 -33.31
C ARG A 624 10.35 -0.11 -32.79
N ASN A 625 9.68 -0.43 -31.67
CA ASN A 625 9.82 -1.72 -30.96
C ASN A 625 8.47 -2.41 -30.69
N GLN A 626 7.40 -2.05 -31.40
CA GLN A 626 6.04 -2.53 -31.15
C GLN A 626 5.96 -4.06 -31.00
N THR A 627 6.64 -4.81 -31.89
CA THR A 627 6.66 -6.28 -31.91
C THR A 627 7.20 -6.92 -30.62
N VAL A 628 8.09 -6.23 -29.91
CA VAL A 628 8.69 -6.72 -28.65
C VAL A 628 7.71 -6.53 -27.48
N PHE A 629 6.92 -5.45 -27.50
CA PHE A 629 5.80 -5.27 -26.57
C PHE A 629 4.64 -6.23 -26.88
N ASP A 630 4.36 -6.49 -28.16
CA ASP A 630 3.38 -7.51 -28.56
C ASP A 630 3.79 -8.89 -28.01
N GLU A 631 5.07 -9.30 -28.15
CA GLU A 631 5.57 -10.55 -27.54
C GLU A 631 5.46 -10.53 -26.00
N PHE A 632 5.84 -9.44 -25.32
CA PHE A 632 5.66 -9.31 -23.86
C PHE A 632 4.21 -9.56 -23.41
N PHE A 633 3.23 -8.97 -24.10
CA PHE A 633 1.82 -9.20 -23.76
C PHE A 633 1.36 -10.61 -24.12
N GLU A 634 1.84 -11.22 -25.20
CA GLU A 634 1.53 -12.62 -25.53
C GLU A 634 2.06 -13.60 -24.49
N LYS A 635 3.35 -13.50 -24.10
CA LYS A 635 3.92 -14.35 -23.04
C LYS A 635 3.22 -14.10 -21.70
N GLY A 636 2.91 -12.83 -21.40
CA GLY A 636 2.25 -12.41 -20.17
C GLY A 636 0.84 -12.96 -20.01
N ILE A 637 0.01 -12.86 -21.06
CA ILE A 637 -1.36 -13.42 -21.08
C ILE A 637 -1.32 -14.96 -21.10
N ALA A 638 -0.34 -15.57 -21.77
CA ALA A 638 -0.13 -17.02 -21.71
C ALA A 638 0.24 -17.50 -20.29
N LEU A 639 1.03 -16.71 -19.55
CA LEU A 639 1.39 -17.00 -18.16
C LEU A 639 0.21 -16.75 -17.19
N GLN A 640 -0.54 -15.66 -17.36
CA GLN A 640 -1.77 -15.36 -16.62
C GLN A 640 -2.75 -16.54 -16.67
N LYS A 641 -3.00 -17.09 -17.86
CA LYS A 641 -3.91 -18.23 -18.07
C LYS A 641 -3.45 -19.54 -17.41
N LYS A 642 -2.14 -19.73 -17.20
CA LYS A 642 -1.63 -20.83 -16.36
C LYS A 642 -1.94 -20.56 -14.89
N ILE A 643 -1.53 -19.39 -14.39
CA ILE A 643 -1.61 -18.99 -12.97
C ILE A 643 -3.05 -18.90 -12.45
N GLN A 644 -4.00 -18.43 -13.28
CA GLN A 644 -5.43 -18.37 -12.90
C GLN A 644 -6.03 -19.74 -12.53
N ASN A 645 -5.50 -20.83 -13.09
CA ASN A 645 -6.01 -22.19 -12.89
C ASN A 645 -5.17 -22.99 -11.87
N ASP A 646 -4.17 -22.38 -11.25
CA ASP A 646 -3.25 -23.04 -10.32
C ASP A 646 -3.51 -22.63 -8.86
N ASN A 647 -3.85 -23.62 -8.04
CA ASN A 647 -4.12 -23.44 -6.61
C ASN A 647 -2.85 -23.27 -5.76
N SER A 648 -1.65 -23.49 -6.31
CA SER A 648 -0.37 -23.27 -5.62
C SER A 648 0.10 -21.81 -5.63
N LYS A 649 -0.44 -20.98 -6.54
CA LYS A 649 -0.07 -19.57 -6.71
C LYS A 649 -0.86 -18.68 -5.76
N THR A 650 -0.23 -17.63 -5.24
CA THR A 650 -0.88 -16.74 -4.26
C THR A 650 -1.94 -15.84 -4.92
N GLU A 651 -2.92 -15.39 -4.13
CA GLU A 651 -3.95 -14.46 -4.64
C GLU A 651 -3.35 -13.12 -5.10
N ASP A 652 -2.25 -12.65 -4.49
CA ASP A 652 -1.53 -11.46 -4.97
C ASP A 652 -0.88 -11.68 -6.34
N GLN A 653 -0.33 -12.88 -6.60
CA GLN A 653 0.20 -13.25 -7.92
C GLN A 653 -0.91 -13.28 -8.98
N LYS A 654 -2.04 -13.95 -8.68
CA LYS A 654 -3.21 -14.01 -9.58
C LYS A 654 -3.76 -12.61 -9.86
N LYS A 655 -3.94 -11.80 -8.81
CA LYS A 655 -4.42 -10.42 -8.89
C LYS A 655 -3.51 -9.52 -9.72
N LYS A 656 -2.19 -9.57 -9.51
CA LYS A 656 -1.24 -8.73 -10.27
C LYS A 656 -1.10 -9.20 -11.72
N MET A 657 -1.15 -10.50 -11.99
CA MET A 657 -1.19 -11.01 -13.37
C MET A 657 -2.48 -10.61 -14.11
N ASN A 658 -3.62 -10.47 -13.43
CA ASN A 658 -4.85 -9.94 -14.04
C ASN A 658 -4.75 -8.47 -14.47
N GLU A 659 -3.76 -7.71 -14.02
CA GLU A 659 -3.53 -6.35 -14.53
C GLU A 659 -3.01 -6.33 -15.98
N ILE A 660 -2.50 -7.46 -16.50
CA ILE A 660 -1.80 -7.47 -17.79
C ILE A 660 -2.72 -7.28 -19.00
N GLU A 661 -3.96 -7.78 -18.96
CA GLU A 661 -4.97 -7.53 -20.00
C GLU A 661 -5.46 -6.08 -19.97
N SER A 662 -5.59 -5.49 -18.77
CA SER A 662 -5.89 -4.06 -18.58
C SER A 662 -4.72 -3.16 -19.03
N MET A 663 -3.48 -3.62 -18.87
CA MET A 663 -2.29 -2.95 -19.38
C MET A 663 -2.19 -3.06 -20.90
N LYS A 664 -2.49 -4.23 -21.48
CA LYS A 664 -2.55 -4.41 -22.95
C LYS A 664 -3.60 -3.48 -23.56
N LYS A 665 -4.82 -3.47 -23.03
CA LYS A 665 -5.87 -2.57 -23.55
C LYS A 665 -5.43 -1.10 -23.55
N ARG A 666 -4.78 -0.63 -22.47
CA ARG A 666 -4.24 0.74 -22.41
C ARG A 666 -3.10 0.99 -23.39
N MET A 667 -2.37 -0.05 -23.82
CA MET A 667 -1.40 0.02 -24.92
C MET A 667 -2.11 0.11 -26.29
N ASP A 668 -3.15 -0.70 -26.52
CA ASP A 668 -3.94 -0.68 -27.74
C ASP A 668 -4.66 0.69 -27.93
N ASP A 669 -5.31 1.19 -26.86
CA ASP A 669 -5.90 2.53 -26.80
C ASP A 669 -4.84 3.63 -27.08
N LEU A 670 -3.62 3.46 -26.58
CA LEU A 670 -2.50 4.40 -26.82
C LEU A 670 -2.02 4.36 -28.28
N LYS A 671 -1.95 3.18 -28.90
CA LYS A 671 -1.55 2.99 -30.30
C LYS A 671 -2.50 3.71 -31.25
N GLU A 672 -3.80 3.62 -31.03
CA GLU A 672 -4.79 4.43 -31.75
C GLU A 672 -4.54 5.94 -31.56
N GLN A 673 -4.29 6.36 -30.32
CA GLN A 673 -4.03 7.76 -29.99
C GLN A 673 -2.69 8.29 -30.54
N MET A 674 -1.71 7.43 -30.81
CA MET A 674 -0.50 7.75 -31.56
C MET A 674 -0.81 7.97 -33.03
N ASP A 675 -1.53 7.07 -33.69
CA ASP A 675 -1.83 7.19 -35.13
C ASP A 675 -2.75 8.37 -35.46
N ILE A 676 -3.70 8.70 -34.56
CA ILE A 676 -4.50 9.94 -34.63
C ILE A 676 -3.60 11.19 -34.54
N ARG A 677 -2.50 11.12 -33.79
CA ARG A 677 -1.53 12.22 -33.68
C ARG A 677 -0.59 12.28 -34.89
N LYS A 678 -0.05 11.15 -35.37
CA LYS A 678 0.76 11.08 -36.60
C LYS A 678 0.01 11.74 -37.78
N LYS A 679 -1.22 11.29 -38.07
CA LYS A 679 -2.08 11.85 -39.14
C LYS A 679 -2.44 13.34 -38.94
N ARG A 680 -2.41 13.83 -37.70
CA ARG A 680 -2.63 15.25 -37.38
C ARG A 680 -1.38 16.10 -37.58
N TYR A 681 -0.19 15.50 -37.48
CA TYR A 681 1.11 16.17 -37.55
C TYR A 681 1.77 16.02 -38.92
N GLU A 682 1.37 15.05 -39.72
CA GLU A 682 1.79 14.84 -41.12
C GLU A 682 1.72 16.14 -41.95
N GLY A 683 2.78 16.42 -42.71
CA GLY A 683 2.87 17.57 -43.62
C GLY A 683 3.04 18.97 -43.00
N LYS A 684 3.17 19.09 -41.67
CA LYS A 684 3.30 20.39 -40.97
C LYS A 684 4.73 20.65 -40.51
N SER A 685 5.21 21.88 -40.61
CA SER A 685 6.50 22.26 -40.01
C SER A 685 6.44 22.22 -38.48
N MET A 686 7.60 22.07 -37.82
CA MET A 686 7.69 22.17 -36.36
C MET A 686 7.13 23.48 -35.80
N LYS A 687 7.25 24.59 -36.54
CA LYS A 687 6.64 25.87 -36.17
C LYS A 687 5.10 25.77 -36.09
N GLU A 688 4.47 25.20 -37.12
CA GLU A 688 3.01 25.02 -37.14
C GLU A 688 2.54 24.07 -36.04
N LEU A 689 3.33 23.03 -35.72
CA LEU A 689 3.05 22.13 -34.60
C LEU A 689 3.07 22.86 -33.25
N PHE A 690 4.06 23.72 -32.99
CA PHE A 690 4.09 24.56 -31.80
C PHE A 690 2.98 25.64 -31.77
N GLU A 691 2.50 26.09 -32.92
CA GLU A 691 1.33 26.98 -33.04
C GLU A 691 -0.02 26.24 -32.85
N MET A 692 -0.04 24.90 -32.86
CA MET A 692 -1.20 24.08 -32.50
C MET A 692 -1.28 23.80 -30.99
N ARG A 693 -2.29 24.35 -30.30
CA ARG A 693 -2.55 24.06 -28.88
C ARG A 693 -2.58 22.56 -28.54
N SER A 694 -3.13 21.73 -29.42
CA SER A 694 -3.23 20.28 -29.18
C SER A 694 -1.91 19.50 -29.31
N PHE A 695 -0.78 20.15 -29.61
CA PHE A 695 0.51 19.47 -29.80
C PHE A 695 1.08 18.97 -28.46
N ILE A 696 1.08 19.82 -27.42
CA ILE A 696 1.61 19.49 -26.09
C ILE A 696 0.51 19.42 -25.01
N ASP A 697 -0.44 20.36 -24.97
CA ASP A 697 -1.53 20.36 -23.96
C ASP A 697 -2.32 19.02 -23.95
N ASN A 698 -2.35 18.27 -25.06
CA ASN A 698 -3.10 17.01 -25.19
C ASN A 698 -2.26 15.74 -24.94
N LEU A 699 -0.98 15.83 -24.54
CA LEU A 699 -0.17 14.66 -24.14
C LEU A 699 -0.58 14.12 -22.76
N GLN A 700 -1.13 14.97 -21.89
CA GLN A 700 -1.72 14.56 -20.61
C GLN A 700 -2.87 13.54 -20.78
N ASN A 701 -3.56 13.59 -21.93
CA ASN A 701 -4.74 12.78 -22.25
C ASN A 701 -4.39 11.54 -23.09
N LEU A 702 -3.11 11.15 -23.13
CA LEU A 702 -2.71 9.86 -23.68
C LEU A 702 -3.08 8.75 -22.69
N PRO A 703 -3.63 7.60 -23.12
CA PRO A 703 -3.73 6.42 -22.28
C PRO A 703 -2.35 6.05 -21.76
N ASN A 704 -2.22 5.83 -20.46
CA ASN A 704 -0.97 5.43 -19.83
C ASN A 704 -0.99 3.92 -19.52
N PRO A 705 -0.14 3.10 -20.15
CA PRO A 705 0.02 1.69 -19.79
C PRO A 705 0.56 1.51 -18.36
N ALA A 706 1.32 2.48 -17.84
CA ALA A 706 1.97 2.41 -16.53
C ALA A 706 2.83 1.14 -16.36
N LEU A 707 3.55 0.76 -17.42
CA LEU A 707 4.40 -0.42 -17.46
C LEU A 707 5.75 -0.12 -16.83
N ARG A 708 6.16 -0.94 -15.85
CA ARG A 708 7.50 -0.89 -15.24
C ARG A 708 8.11 -2.28 -15.21
N THR A 709 9.26 -2.43 -15.82
CA THR A 709 9.96 -3.71 -15.98
C THR A 709 10.38 -4.30 -14.64
N GLU A 710 10.78 -3.48 -13.66
CA GLU A 710 11.14 -3.98 -12.32
C GLU A 710 9.95 -4.60 -11.57
N GLU A 711 8.76 -4.00 -11.62
CA GLU A 711 7.55 -4.56 -11.00
C GLU A 711 7.20 -5.93 -11.62
N TRP A 712 7.26 -6.03 -12.95
CA TRP A 712 7.01 -7.29 -13.66
C TRP A 712 8.11 -8.33 -13.46
N ARG A 713 9.39 -7.92 -13.37
CA ARG A 713 10.53 -8.81 -13.07
C ARG A 713 10.48 -9.37 -11.65
N ALA A 714 10.03 -8.56 -10.68
CA ALA A 714 9.76 -9.03 -9.32
C ALA A 714 8.62 -10.07 -9.29
N ILE A 715 7.53 -9.83 -10.04
CA ILE A 715 6.43 -10.79 -10.18
C ILE A 715 6.89 -12.09 -10.84
N ALA A 716 7.59 -12.03 -11.98
CA ALA A 716 8.15 -13.20 -12.66
C ALA A 716 9.06 -14.02 -11.73
N LYS A 717 9.96 -13.35 -11.00
CA LYS A 717 10.83 -13.99 -9.99
C LYS A 717 10.06 -14.64 -8.84
N SER A 718 8.89 -14.11 -8.46
CA SER A 718 8.03 -14.73 -7.43
C SER A 718 7.30 -15.98 -7.92
N ILE A 719 7.05 -16.08 -9.23
CA ILE A 719 6.34 -17.20 -9.87
C ILE A 719 7.28 -18.39 -10.12
N GLY A 720 8.58 -18.13 -10.33
CA GLY A 720 9.60 -19.16 -10.57
C GLY A 720 9.73 -19.54 -12.04
N ASP A 721 10.23 -20.75 -12.31
CA ASP A 721 10.68 -21.19 -13.64
C ASP A 721 9.57 -21.17 -14.72
N GLU A 722 8.30 -21.30 -14.33
CA GLU A 722 7.14 -21.15 -15.21
C GLU A 722 7.08 -19.79 -15.93
N ALA A 723 7.67 -18.75 -15.32
CA ALA A 723 7.74 -17.40 -15.85
C ALA A 723 8.99 -17.14 -16.71
N ALA A 724 9.86 -18.13 -16.95
CA ALA A 724 11.16 -17.91 -17.61
C ALA A 724 11.05 -17.23 -18.99
N ASP A 725 10.06 -17.59 -19.82
CA ASP A 725 9.85 -16.95 -21.13
C ASP A 725 9.22 -15.55 -21.01
N PHE A 726 8.43 -15.30 -19.98
CA PHE A 726 7.92 -13.96 -19.67
C PHE A 726 9.02 -13.04 -19.15
N ASN A 727 9.95 -13.57 -18.33
CA ASN A 727 11.12 -12.82 -17.85
C ASN A 727 12.04 -12.41 -19.00
N LYS A 728 12.30 -13.30 -19.97
CA LYS A 728 13.04 -12.94 -21.20
C LYS A 728 12.37 -11.80 -21.98
N ALA A 729 11.03 -11.82 -22.07
CA ALA A 729 10.28 -10.77 -22.74
C ALA A 729 10.29 -9.44 -21.96
N ILE A 730 10.26 -9.48 -20.61
CA ILE A 730 10.47 -8.30 -19.75
C ILE A 730 11.86 -7.69 -19.98
N ASP A 731 12.89 -8.51 -20.10
CA ASP A 731 14.27 -8.06 -20.33
C ASP A 731 14.52 -7.52 -21.76
N ALA A 732 13.56 -7.69 -22.69
CA ALA A 732 13.60 -7.17 -24.05
C ALA A 732 12.85 -5.83 -24.23
N ILE A 733 11.96 -5.46 -23.30
CA ILE A 733 11.21 -4.19 -23.34
C ILE A 733 11.81 -3.15 -22.38
N PHE A 734 11.23 -1.94 -22.37
CA PHE A 734 11.61 -0.83 -21.51
C PHE A 734 10.41 -0.24 -20.75
N ASP A 735 10.69 0.53 -19.70
CA ASP A 735 9.65 1.16 -18.87
C ASP A 735 8.81 2.16 -19.67
N PHE A 736 7.49 1.99 -19.61
CA PHE A 736 6.52 2.77 -20.40
C PHE A 736 5.39 3.26 -19.48
N ASP A 737 5.75 4.21 -18.62
CA ASP A 737 4.89 4.86 -17.63
C ASP A 737 4.95 6.39 -17.75
N PHE A 738 3.85 7.01 -18.15
CA PHE A 738 3.73 8.46 -18.25
C PHE A 738 3.28 9.17 -16.94
N THR A 739 3.06 8.45 -15.83
CA THR A 739 2.43 8.96 -14.59
C THR A 739 3.09 10.21 -14.00
N LEU A 740 4.41 10.32 -14.15
CA LEU A 740 5.18 11.50 -13.71
C LEU A 740 5.13 12.64 -14.74
N HIS A 741 5.06 12.30 -16.03
CA HIS A 741 5.25 13.25 -17.14
C HIS A 741 3.95 13.90 -17.60
N GLN A 742 2.79 13.26 -17.44
CA GLN A 742 1.49 13.85 -17.81
C GLN A 742 1.06 15.01 -16.90
N ARG A 743 1.66 15.15 -15.72
CA ARG A 743 1.35 16.19 -14.74
C ARG A 743 1.72 17.58 -15.28
N ASN A 744 0.85 18.55 -15.02
CA ASN A 744 1.06 19.98 -15.27
C ASN A 744 1.28 20.39 -16.74
N LEU A 745 0.99 19.54 -17.73
CA LEU A 745 1.09 19.88 -19.16
C LEU A 745 0.00 20.85 -19.67
N ILE A 746 -1.03 21.15 -18.85
CA ILE A 746 -2.07 22.14 -19.16
C ILE A 746 -1.44 23.53 -19.32
N GLY A 747 -1.78 24.23 -20.41
CA GLY A 747 -1.38 25.62 -20.61
C GLY A 747 0.05 25.79 -21.15
N THR A 748 0.74 24.69 -21.47
CA THR A 748 2.07 24.73 -22.10
C THR A 748 2.06 25.63 -23.35
N PHE A 749 0.99 25.55 -24.15
CA PHE A 749 0.78 26.43 -25.31
C PHE A 749 0.76 27.92 -24.97
N SER A 750 0.17 28.30 -23.83
CA SER A 750 0.09 29.71 -23.39
C SER A 750 1.46 30.22 -22.96
N ASN A 751 2.16 29.43 -22.14
CA ASN A 751 3.47 29.75 -21.59
C ASN A 751 4.52 29.82 -22.72
N TYR A 752 4.43 28.88 -23.68
CA TYR A 752 5.24 28.88 -24.90
C TYR A 752 4.99 30.12 -25.75
N LYS A 753 3.75 30.61 -25.88
CA LYS A 753 3.47 31.88 -26.57
C LYS A 753 4.06 33.09 -25.85
N GLY A 754 4.08 33.12 -24.51
CA GLY A 754 4.84 34.13 -23.75
C GLY A 754 6.33 34.14 -24.12
N TYR A 755 6.93 32.95 -24.06
CA TYR A 755 8.32 32.70 -24.42
C TYR A 755 8.68 33.04 -25.88
N VAL A 756 7.81 32.75 -26.86
CA VAL A 756 8.02 33.15 -28.26
C VAL A 756 7.91 34.67 -28.45
N ARG A 757 7.01 35.36 -27.73
CA ARG A 757 6.97 36.85 -27.76
C ARG A 757 8.30 37.44 -27.31
N TYR A 758 8.89 36.91 -26.22
CA TYR A 758 10.20 37.34 -25.75
C TYR A 758 11.32 37.08 -26.77
N ASN A 759 11.40 35.88 -27.35
CA ASN A 759 12.41 35.53 -28.37
C ASN A 759 12.29 36.34 -29.67
N ARG A 760 11.10 36.90 -29.99
CA ARG A 760 10.88 37.85 -31.09
C ARG A 760 11.24 39.30 -30.74
N LEU A 761 11.32 39.65 -29.46
CA LEU A 761 11.73 40.98 -29.00
C LEU A 761 13.26 41.10 -28.90
N ILE A 762 13.96 40.05 -28.47
CA ILE A 762 15.42 40.05 -28.27
C ILE A 762 16.21 40.68 -29.44
N PRO A 763 16.05 40.27 -30.71
CA PRO A 763 16.82 40.87 -31.81
C PRO A 763 16.55 42.38 -31.99
N LYS A 764 15.34 42.81 -31.63
CA LYS A 764 14.81 44.16 -31.88
C LYS A 764 15.12 45.14 -30.76
N ILE A 765 15.49 44.67 -29.56
CA ILE A 765 15.85 45.54 -28.43
C ILE A 765 16.99 46.50 -28.82
N LYS A 766 18.00 46.03 -29.54
CA LYS A 766 19.14 46.85 -30.00
C LYS A 766 18.73 47.99 -30.94
N ASP A 767 17.74 47.77 -31.81
CA ASP A 767 17.25 48.80 -32.74
C ASP A 767 16.20 49.71 -32.11
N ILE A 768 15.39 49.20 -31.18
CA ILE A 768 14.54 50.00 -30.30
C ILE A 768 15.41 50.94 -29.46
N GLN A 769 16.49 50.46 -28.85
CA GLN A 769 17.45 51.29 -28.09
C GLN A 769 18.05 52.41 -28.95
N LYS A 770 18.59 52.10 -30.14
CA LYS A 770 19.10 53.12 -31.07
C LYS A 770 18.05 54.18 -31.36
N ARG A 771 16.82 53.75 -31.62
CA ARG A 771 15.71 54.63 -31.97
C ARG A 771 15.27 55.50 -30.79
N THR A 772 15.07 54.94 -29.61
CA THR A 772 14.73 55.70 -28.39
C THR A 772 15.87 56.64 -27.97
N TYR A 773 17.12 56.23 -28.13
CA TYR A 773 18.28 57.12 -27.92
C TYR A 773 18.30 58.27 -28.93
N TYR A 774 17.98 58.01 -30.21
CA TYR A 774 17.87 59.04 -31.23
C TYR A 774 16.70 60.01 -30.95
N GLU A 775 15.51 59.47 -30.70
CA GLU A 775 14.30 60.24 -30.38
C GLU A 775 14.48 61.06 -29.07
N SER A 776 15.24 60.57 -28.09
CA SER A 776 15.52 61.29 -26.83
C SER A 776 16.61 62.37 -26.93
N ASN A 777 17.59 62.24 -27.84
CA ASN A 777 18.71 63.19 -27.93
C ASN A 777 18.60 64.15 -29.13
N TYR A 778 18.04 63.69 -30.25
CA TYR A 778 17.93 64.45 -31.51
C TYR A 778 16.48 64.81 -31.86
N GLY A 779 15.49 64.05 -31.41
CA GLY A 779 14.06 64.38 -31.60
C GLY A 779 13.67 65.80 -31.15
N PRO A 780 14.14 66.32 -30.00
CA PRO A 780 13.90 67.71 -29.60
C PRO A 780 14.54 68.74 -30.55
N ILE A 781 15.67 68.39 -31.18
CA ILE A 781 16.40 69.25 -32.12
C ILE A 781 15.67 69.29 -33.46
N GLU A 782 15.25 68.14 -33.99
CA GLU A 782 14.44 68.04 -35.21
C GLU A 782 13.09 68.76 -35.05
N PHE A 783 12.43 68.61 -33.89
CA PHE A 783 11.21 69.35 -33.57
C PHE A 783 11.46 70.87 -33.51
N ALA A 784 12.56 71.31 -32.88
CA ALA A 784 12.93 72.73 -32.85
C ALA A 784 13.22 73.29 -34.25
N ILE A 785 13.91 72.54 -35.12
CA ILE A 785 14.14 72.90 -36.53
C ILE A 785 12.80 73.02 -37.27
N PHE A 786 11.92 72.02 -37.17
CA PHE A 786 10.60 72.05 -37.82
C PHE A 786 9.73 73.23 -37.34
N VAL A 787 9.79 73.59 -36.05
CA VAL A 787 9.11 74.77 -35.50
C VAL A 787 9.73 76.07 -36.04
N VAL A 788 11.06 76.17 -36.13
CA VAL A 788 11.76 77.34 -36.69
C VAL A 788 11.47 77.50 -38.19
N GLU A 789 11.49 76.42 -38.97
CA GLU A 789 11.11 76.42 -40.39
C GLU A 789 9.63 76.81 -40.57
N SER A 790 8.73 76.26 -39.75
CA SER A 790 7.30 76.62 -39.76
C SER A 790 7.07 78.09 -39.38
N LEU A 791 7.85 78.64 -38.44
CA LEU A 791 7.81 80.05 -38.07
C LEU A 791 8.39 80.95 -39.18
N LEU A 792 9.45 80.51 -39.86
CA LEU A 792 10.01 81.22 -41.02
C LEU A 792 9.04 81.23 -42.20
N VAL A 793 8.38 80.11 -42.51
CA VAL A 793 7.35 80.02 -43.56
C VAL A 793 6.15 80.90 -43.22
N ASN A 794 5.64 80.85 -41.98
CA ASN A 794 4.56 81.75 -41.55
C ASN A 794 4.98 83.23 -41.54
N GLY A 795 6.22 83.54 -41.15
CA GLY A 795 6.79 84.89 -41.20
C GLY A 795 6.93 85.41 -42.64
N LEU A 796 7.35 84.57 -43.58
CA LEU A 796 7.42 84.88 -45.01
C LEU A 796 6.03 85.06 -45.62
N LEU A 797 5.05 84.23 -45.24
CA LEU A 797 3.64 84.39 -45.65
C LEU A 797 3.03 85.68 -45.10
N TYR A 798 3.31 86.03 -43.84
CA TYR A 798 2.88 87.29 -43.22
C TYR A 798 3.54 88.50 -43.90
N LEU A 799 4.85 88.46 -44.16
CA LEU A 799 5.56 89.50 -44.91
C LEU A 799 5.04 89.62 -46.35
N ALA A 800 4.71 88.51 -47.02
CA ALA A 800 4.10 88.52 -48.35
C ALA A 800 2.69 89.12 -48.33
N ALA A 801 1.88 88.84 -47.32
CA ALA A 801 0.57 89.45 -47.10
C ALA A 801 0.70 90.97 -46.84
N CYS A 802 1.61 91.39 -45.94
CA CYS A 802 1.89 92.81 -45.70
C CYS A 802 2.45 93.53 -46.95
N TYR A 803 3.22 92.83 -47.79
CA TYR A 803 3.71 93.36 -49.06
C TYR A 803 2.58 93.49 -50.11
N GLN A 804 1.66 92.51 -50.18
CA GLN A 804 0.47 92.59 -51.02
C GLN A 804 -0.47 93.72 -50.56
N LEU A 805 -0.70 93.88 -49.26
CA LEU A 805 -1.47 95.00 -48.71
C LEU A 805 -0.83 96.34 -49.07
N ARG A 806 0.49 96.51 -48.87
CA ARG A 806 1.22 97.72 -49.33
C ARG A 806 1.23 97.92 -50.86
N GLN A 807 1.07 96.86 -51.65
CA GLN A 807 0.86 96.94 -53.10
C GLN A 807 -0.58 97.37 -53.46
N ILE A 808 -1.57 97.01 -52.63
CA ILE A 808 -2.96 97.46 -52.75
C ILE A 808 -3.06 98.94 -52.35
N ASP A 809 -2.54 99.35 -51.18
CA ASP A 809 -2.48 100.76 -50.75
C ASP A 809 -1.89 101.66 -51.84
N LYS A 810 -0.74 101.25 -52.43
CA LYS A 810 -0.08 101.99 -53.51
C LYS A 810 -0.89 102.06 -54.80
N LYS A 811 -1.77 101.09 -55.06
CA LYS A 811 -2.70 101.12 -56.20
C LYS A 811 -3.92 101.98 -55.89
N GLU A 812 -4.43 101.97 -54.66
CA GLU A 812 -5.59 102.77 -54.25
C GLU A 812 -5.26 104.27 -54.15
N VAL A 813 -4.10 104.66 -53.61
CA VAL A 813 -3.65 106.07 -53.63
C VAL A 813 -3.49 106.63 -55.05
N VAL A 814 -3.14 105.78 -56.03
CA VAL A 814 -3.12 106.14 -57.46
C VAL A 814 -4.52 106.16 -58.07
N ARG A 815 -5.44 105.31 -57.59
CA ARG A 815 -6.85 105.27 -57.99
C ARG A 815 -7.60 106.51 -57.50
N GLU A 816 -7.42 106.91 -56.24
CA GLU A 816 -7.96 108.14 -55.66
C GLU A 816 -7.49 109.37 -56.42
N LYS A 817 -6.18 109.50 -56.70
CA LYS A 817 -5.67 110.63 -57.48
C LYS A 817 -6.30 110.71 -58.88
N ARG A 818 -6.59 109.57 -59.51
CA ARG A 818 -7.28 109.53 -60.81
C ARG A 818 -8.76 109.91 -60.68
N ILE A 819 -9.49 109.30 -59.75
CA ILE A 819 -10.90 109.62 -59.46
C ILE A 819 -11.07 111.10 -59.11
N ARG A 820 -10.17 111.69 -58.32
CA ARG A 820 -10.19 113.11 -57.96
C ARG A 820 -9.93 114.01 -59.17
N SER A 821 -8.99 113.62 -60.05
CA SER A 821 -8.72 114.30 -61.32
C SER A 821 -9.93 114.27 -62.27
N ASP A 822 -10.58 113.12 -62.41
CA ASP A 822 -11.72 112.96 -63.31
C ASP A 822 -12.99 113.63 -62.73
N TYR A 823 -13.18 113.63 -61.41
CA TYR A 823 -14.23 114.41 -60.73
C TYR A 823 -14.09 115.91 -61.02
N TYR A 824 -12.88 116.48 -60.90
CA TYR A 824 -12.67 117.89 -61.27
C TYR A 824 -12.81 118.16 -62.77
N ARG A 825 -12.57 117.19 -63.66
CA ARG A 825 -12.85 117.32 -65.10
C ARG A 825 -14.34 117.27 -65.44
N MET A 826 -15.13 116.43 -64.77
CA MET A 826 -16.55 116.24 -65.09
C MET A 826 -17.45 117.39 -64.61
N PHE A 827 -17.07 118.11 -63.55
CA PHE A 827 -17.88 119.22 -63.01
C PHE A 827 -17.38 120.64 -63.36
N ALA A 828 -16.30 120.77 -64.13
CA ALA A 828 -15.76 122.08 -64.53
C ALA A 828 -16.78 122.93 -65.31
N GLU A 829 -17.43 122.36 -66.34
CA GLU A 829 -18.42 123.10 -67.13
C GLU A 829 -19.65 123.54 -66.32
N GLU A 830 -20.08 122.77 -65.32
CA GLU A 830 -21.20 123.17 -64.46
C GLU A 830 -20.84 124.31 -63.50
N PHE A 831 -19.59 124.35 -63.02
CA PHE A 831 -19.09 125.45 -62.19
C PHE A 831 -18.97 126.75 -62.99
N ASP A 832 -18.43 126.71 -64.21
CA ASP A 832 -18.27 127.90 -65.03
C ASP A 832 -19.60 128.40 -65.61
N LYS A 833 -20.52 127.50 -66.00
CA LYS A 833 -21.91 127.87 -66.38
C LYS A 833 -22.68 128.52 -65.22
N LYS A 834 -22.46 128.12 -63.97
CA LYS A 834 -23.07 128.76 -62.78
C LYS A 834 -22.40 130.05 -62.32
N ARG A 835 -21.20 130.38 -62.81
CA ARG A 835 -20.47 131.61 -62.44
C ARG A 835 -20.40 132.68 -63.53
N GLY A 836 -20.86 132.39 -64.75
CA GLY A 836 -21.09 133.40 -65.79
C GLY A 836 -19.82 133.93 -66.47
N PHE A 837 -18.69 133.21 -66.38
CA PHE A 837 -17.41 133.64 -66.96
C PHE A 837 -17.25 133.33 -68.46
N VAL A 838 -18.22 132.64 -69.08
CA VAL A 838 -18.25 132.41 -70.53
C VAL A 838 -19.12 133.48 -71.20
N LYS A 839 -18.48 134.47 -71.86
CA LYS A 839 -19.14 135.28 -72.89
C LYS A 839 -19.25 134.50 -74.21
N LYS A 840 -20.17 134.93 -75.08
CA LYS A 840 -20.20 134.53 -76.49
C LYS A 840 -18.92 134.91 -77.21
#